data_AF-A0AAE5AA06-F1
#
_entry.id   AF-A0AAE5AA06-F1
#
_cell.length_a   1.000
_cell.length_b   1.000
_cell.length_c   1.000
_cell.angle_alpha   90.00
_cell.angle_beta   90.00
_cell.angle_gamma   90.00
#
_symmetry.space_group_name_H-M   'P 1'
#
loop_
_entity.id
_entity.type
_entity.pdbx_description
1 polymer ?
#
loop_
_entity_poly.entity_id
_entity_poly.type
_entity_poly.pdbx_seq_one_letter_code
_entity_poly.pdbx_strand_id
1 'polypeptide(L)'
;MCAQAAQAPRQRQTRGEEERFEYDAFISYAHDDRPVAAGIQKGLHRIGRRMGQLHALRVFRDATDLIASPDLWGRVTEEMGRARYLIVVLSPHSVASGWVNKEVTHWLERHGPDRLLFVVTDGHLIWDEASGRFDPDRSDVALPVLTQPGILAAEPFYVDVTEDAPWDPASPMFREKITDLAAPIHGKPKYELAGEDLREQRRFRRLRRAAITGLVLLTVLAVAAATLAFVQRQESIRQRNQAIAVRLVSEAQSMLAGARPGGDARALKQILAAQSIGAEPEQAALLDAVLARKELLDIAETTAAGVKDIALSSDERRIVTGGVDGTVRLWEADTGKPIDAPMTGNQGEVVIVRFSPDGRRIASGGATTVRVWDADTGAPLGTPMTVALGEVSSVEFSPDGRRIVIGSSEVTSSGLVNRGAVQVWDANTGAPIGAPMTEHDGMVVSVAFAPDGRRLVVGSGGPVHGAVRVWDADTGAPIGAPMTEHDGMVVSVAFAQDGQRIVSGGADGTVRLWNADIEAPIGEPMTGHAGAVASVAFAPDGARIVSGGADGTVRLWDADTKEPIGEPLTGHESWVLFVTFSPDGQRVISGGGDEGTVRVWDVEIGSAGQGSVMSVAFAPDGRRFVSAGADGTLKLWDADTGSPIGELTAEQGVVMSVSFSPDGRRIVSGTFAPASDGTTAQSGTVQLWDADTRQPIGEPMTGHQGHVFSVAFAPNGLRIASGGSDGTIRLWDADTRQPIGEPMTGHRDAVVSVAFAPDGRRIASGGSDGTIRLWNPDTRQPIGEPMTGHQGEVTTVAFAPDGQRIVSSGLDGTIRLWDPETRQPVGEPL
;
A
#
# COMPACT_ATOMS: atom_id res chain seq x y z
N MET A 1 39.80 46.55 -19.53
CA MET A 1 41.05 46.37 -20.30
C MET A 1 40.64 45.73 -21.62
N CYS A 2 40.60 46.45 -22.75
CA CYS A 2 41.74 46.87 -23.60
C CYS A 2 42.44 45.65 -24.24
N ALA A 3 42.70 45.56 -25.56
CA ALA A 3 42.73 46.52 -26.67
C ALA A 3 41.83 46.06 -27.85
N GLN A 4 41.31 46.86 -28.81
CA GLN A 4 41.74 48.05 -29.54
C GLN A 4 42.59 47.79 -30.81
N ALA A 5 41.96 47.97 -31.98
CA ALA A 5 42.54 48.29 -33.30
C ALA A 5 41.40 49.02 -34.10
N ALA A 6 41.49 50.27 -34.59
CA ALA A 6 42.45 50.88 -35.53
C ALA A 6 42.47 50.12 -36.88
N GLN A 7 42.23 50.66 -38.08
CA GLN A 7 42.15 52.02 -38.69
C GLN A 7 41.17 51.94 -39.92
N ALA A 8 40.81 52.93 -40.75
CA ALA A 8 41.02 54.39 -40.90
C ALA A 8 39.88 54.97 -41.83
N PRO A 9 39.68 56.30 -41.96
CA PRO A 9 38.50 56.89 -42.63
C PRO A 9 38.70 57.15 -44.15
N ARG A 10 37.59 57.18 -44.91
CA ARG A 10 37.56 57.82 -46.25
C ARG A 10 36.33 58.71 -46.47
N GLN A 11 36.60 60.02 -46.39
CA GLN A 11 36.13 61.06 -47.31
C GLN A 11 34.62 61.14 -47.60
N ARG A 12 33.95 62.03 -46.85
CA ARG A 12 32.91 62.89 -47.47
C ARG A 12 33.59 63.71 -48.58
N GLN A 13 33.24 63.46 -49.84
CA GLN A 13 33.32 64.49 -50.88
C GLN A 13 32.00 65.25 -50.92
N THR A 14 32.12 66.58 -51.01
CA THR A 14 31.02 67.53 -51.02
C THR A 14 30.48 67.75 -52.43
N ARG A 15 29.17 67.60 -52.59
CA ARG A 15 28.33 68.36 -53.53
C ARG A 15 27.11 68.81 -52.70
N GLY A 16 26.68 70.07 -52.72
CA GLY A 16 26.98 71.14 -53.67
C GLY A 16 25.71 71.45 -54.45
N GLU A 17 24.81 72.17 -53.79
CA GLU A 17 23.70 72.94 -54.39
C GLU A 17 22.87 72.21 -55.46
N GLU A 18 22.18 71.14 -55.04
CA GLU A 18 20.86 70.83 -55.60
C GLU A 18 19.81 71.48 -54.70
N GLU A 19 18.86 72.21 -55.31
CA GLU A 19 17.68 72.74 -54.62
C GLU A 19 16.97 71.60 -53.88
N ARG A 20 16.61 71.84 -52.62
CA ARG A 20 16.17 70.78 -51.72
C ARG A 20 14.70 70.45 -51.94
N PHE A 21 14.38 69.81 -53.06
CA PHE A 21 13.03 69.33 -53.38
C PHE A 21 12.48 68.49 -52.21
N GLU A 22 11.27 68.84 -51.76
CA GLU A 22 10.57 68.15 -50.68
C GLU A 22 10.01 66.79 -51.16
N TYR A 23 9.73 66.69 -52.45
CA TYR A 23 9.27 65.48 -53.12
C TYR A 23 10.20 65.09 -54.28
N ASP A 24 10.42 63.80 -54.44
CA ASP A 24 11.14 63.24 -55.59
C ASP A 24 10.29 63.28 -56.86
N ALA A 25 8.97 63.15 -56.72
CA ALA A 25 8.01 63.34 -57.80
C ALA A 25 6.63 63.81 -57.30
N PHE A 26 5.92 64.57 -58.12
CA PHE A 26 4.48 64.85 -58.00
C PHE A 26 3.73 64.02 -59.06
N ILE A 27 2.55 63.48 -58.76
CA ILE A 27 1.71 62.80 -59.77
C ILE A 27 0.51 63.69 -60.12
N SER A 28 0.40 64.08 -61.40
CA SER A 28 -0.78 64.71 -62.00
C SER A 28 -1.59 63.66 -62.77
N TYR A 29 -2.90 63.56 -62.50
CA TYR A 29 -3.79 62.50 -62.98
C TYR A 29 -5.26 62.89 -62.83
N ALA A 30 -6.17 62.32 -63.64
CA ALA A 30 -7.61 62.57 -63.48
C ALA A 30 -8.22 61.81 -62.30
N HIS A 31 -9.41 62.23 -61.84
CA HIS A 31 -10.06 61.63 -60.67
C HIS A 31 -10.33 60.11 -60.82
N ASP A 32 -10.54 59.64 -62.04
CA ASP A 32 -10.80 58.22 -62.32
C ASP A 32 -9.51 57.39 -62.37
N ASP A 33 -8.36 58.02 -62.65
CA ASP A 33 -7.02 57.42 -62.68
C ASP A 33 -6.41 57.20 -61.26
N ARG A 34 -7.19 57.44 -60.20
CA ARG A 34 -6.77 57.19 -58.80
C ARG A 34 -6.17 55.80 -58.55
N PRO A 35 -6.69 54.68 -59.12
CA PRO A 35 -6.13 53.35 -58.88
C PRO A 35 -4.71 53.20 -59.43
N VAL A 36 -4.47 53.63 -60.67
CA VAL A 36 -3.15 53.55 -61.31
C VAL A 36 -2.15 54.51 -60.67
N ALA A 37 -2.56 55.73 -60.33
CA ALA A 37 -1.75 56.66 -59.54
C ALA A 37 -1.35 56.09 -58.16
N ALA A 38 -2.25 55.36 -57.49
CA ALA A 38 -1.94 54.65 -56.24
C ALA A 38 -0.98 53.46 -56.44
N GLY A 39 -1.09 52.74 -57.56
CA GLY A 39 -0.16 51.68 -57.95
C GLY A 39 1.26 52.23 -58.17
N ILE A 40 1.37 53.29 -58.97
CA ILE A 40 2.63 54.01 -59.24
C ILE A 40 3.28 54.47 -57.93
N GLN A 41 2.55 55.20 -57.08
CA GLN A 41 3.07 55.71 -55.81
C GLN A 41 3.60 54.58 -54.89
N LYS A 42 2.84 53.49 -54.73
CA LYS A 42 3.24 52.33 -53.91
C LYS A 42 4.43 51.56 -54.52
N GLY A 43 4.56 51.54 -55.84
CA GLY A 43 5.70 50.94 -56.55
C GLY A 43 6.98 51.75 -56.37
N LEU A 44 6.92 53.06 -56.62
CA LEU A 44 8.04 53.99 -56.45
C LEU A 44 8.54 54.04 -54.98
N HIS A 45 7.66 53.93 -53.99
CA HIS A 45 8.05 53.80 -52.58
C HIS A 45 8.75 52.47 -52.22
N ARG A 46 8.58 51.41 -53.03
CA ARG A 46 9.17 50.08 -52.79
C ARG A 46 10.53 49.91 -53.47
N ILE A 47 10.74 50.54 -54.62
CA ILE A 47 12.00 50.48 -55.37
C ILE A 47 13.07 51.31 -54.63
N GLY A 48 14.34 50.90 -54.75
CA GLY A 48 15.47 51.59 -54.11
C GLY A 48 15.62 51.40 -52.59
N ARG A 49 14.65 50.78 -51.90
CA ARG A 49 14.76 50.49 -50.45
C ARG A 49 15.89 49.50 -50.18
N ARG A 50 16.77 49.88 -49.25
CA ARG A 50 17.90 49.07 -48.75
C ARG A 50 18.01 49.17 -47.23
N MET A 51 18.28 48.08 -46.51
CA MET A 51 18.40 48.13 -45.05
C MET A 51 19.64 48.90 -44.58
N GLY A 52 19.44 50.16 -44.18
CA GLY A 52 20.40 51.01 -43.46
C GLY A 52 20.66 52.38 -44.11
N GLN A 53 20.66 52.45 -45.44
CA GLN A 53 20.77 53.66 -46.29
C GLN A 53 20.23 53.29 -47.69
N LEU A 54 19.41 54.08 -48.41
CA LEU A 54 18.89 55.44 -48.17
C LEU A 54 17.53 55.63 -48.92
N HIS A 55 17.03 56.87 -49.03
CA HIS A 55 15.94 57.37 -49.91
C HIS A 55 14.95 56.35 -50.51
N ALA A 56 13.84 56.09 -49.81
CA ALA A 56 12.59 55.77 -50.50
C ALA A 56 12.08 57.05 -51.18
N LEU A 57 11.68 56.96 -52.45
CA LEU A 57 11.19 58.12 -53.21
C LEU A 57 9.99 58.75 -52.49
N ARG A 58 10.03 60.06 -52.25
CA ARG A 58 8.92 60.83 -51.68
C ARG A 58 8.02 61.26 -52.84
N VAL A 59 6.91 60.55 -53.04
CA VAL A 59 6.01 60.79 -54.18
C VAL A 59 4.70 61.38 -53.67
N PHE A 60 4.43 62.64 -54.05
CA PHE A 60 3.23 63.37 -53.66
C PHE A 60 2.04 63.03 -54.58
N ARG A 61 0.83 63.04 -54.02
CA ARG A 61 -0.42 62.73 -54.74
C ARG A 61 -1.62 63.42 -54.08
N ASP A 62 -2.29 64.28 -54.84
CA ASP A 62 -3.37 65.20 -54.42
C ASP A 62 -4.43 64.56 -53.49
N ALA A 63 -4.97 63.39 -53.85
CA ALA A 63 -6.09 62.74 -53.16
C ALA A 63 -5.82 62.22 -51.72
N THR A 64 -4.69 62.56 -51.11
CA THR A 64 -4.38 62.23 -49.70
C THR A 64 -3.94 63.40 -48.84
N ASP A 65 -3.46 64.51 -49.42
CA ASP A 65 -2.75 65.56 -48.67
C ASP A 65 -3.29 67.00 -48.90
N LEU A 66 -4.23 67.20 -49.82
CA LEU A 66 -4.86 68.51 -50.09
C LEU A 66 -6.34 68.53 -49.70
N ILE A 67 -6.68 69.34 -48.70
CA ILE A 67 -8.07 69.62 -48.30
C ILE A 67 -8.64 70.69 -49.25
N ALA A 68 -9.83 70.43 -49.80
CA ALA A 68 -10.57 71.35 -50.66
C ALA A 68 -10.63 72.77 -50.06
N SER A 69 -10.05 73.73 -50.78
CA SER A 69 -9.80 75.11 -50.37
C SER A 69 -10.35 76.07 -51.43
N PRO A 70 -10.85 77.27 -51.06
CA PRO A 70 -11.18 78.31 -52.04
C PRO A 70 -10.00 78.69 -52.93
N ASP A 71 -8.77 78.53 -52.42
CA ASP A 71 -7.53 78.59 -53.19
C ASP A 71 -6.89 77.19 -53.26
N LEU A 72 -7.47 76.32 -54.07
CA LEU A 72 -6.90 75.00 -54.38
C LEU A 72 -5.71 75.12 -55.34
N TRP A 73 -5.81 76.03 -56.32
CA TRP A 73 -4.79 76.20 -57.37
C TRP A 73 -3.47 76.75 -56.83
N GLY A 74 -3.49 77.70 -55.89
CA GLY A 74 -2.29 78.20 -55.22
C GLY A 74 -1.53 77.07 -54.51
N ARG A 75 -2.26 76.20 -53.78
CA ARG A 75 -1.65 75.05 -53.08
C ARG A 75 -1.10 73.97 -54.02
N VAL A 76 -1.84 73.61 -55.07
CA VAL A 76 -1.38 72.63 -56.08
C VAL A 76 -0.09 73.12 -56.74
N THR A 77 -0.04 74.40 -57.15
CA THR A 77 1.17 74.98 -57.77
C THR A 77 2.33 75.17 -56.78
N GLU A 78 2.05 75.41 -55.50
CA GLU A 78 3.07 75.44 -54.44
C GLU A 78 3.71 74.06 -54.22
N GLU A 79 2.90 73.03 -53.95
CA GLU A 79 3.42 71.67 -53.65
C GLU A 79 4.04 71.01 -54.88
N MET A 80 3.49 71.24 -56.08
CA MET A 80 4.12 70.84 -57.33
C MET A 80 5.48 71.55 -57.52
N GLY A 81 5.58 72.83 -57.14
CA GLY A 81 6.85 73.57 -57.13
C GLY A 81 7.91 73.05 -56.15
N ARG A 82 7.55 72.17 -55.21
CA ARG A 82 8.49 71.49 -54.30
C ARG A 82 8.92 70.10 -54.78
N ALA A 83 8.40 69.62 -55.91
CA ALA A 83 8.73 68.32 -56.47
C ALA A 83 9.87 68.39 -57.51
N ARG A 84 10.74 67.38 -57.55
CA ARG A 84 11.86 67.33 -58.50
C ARG A 84 11.43 66.96 -59.92
N TYR A 85 10.45 66.05 -60.06
CA TYR A 85 9.86 65.58 -61.32
C TYR A 85 8.33 65.68 -61.26
N LEU A 86 7.69 65.85 -62.41
CA LEU A 86 6.24 65.71 -62.58
C LEU A 86 5.93 64.45 -63.39
N ILE A 87 5.25 63.50 -62.75
CA ILE A 87 4.72 62.30 -63.40
C ILE A 87 3.29 62.62 -63.86
N VAL A 88 3.02 62.51 -65.15
CA VAL A 88 1.72 62.81 -65.76
C VAL A 88 1.08 61.50 -66.21
N VAL A 89 -0.10 61.20 -65.67
CA VAL A 89 -0.92 60.08 -66.14
C VAL A 89 -1.69 60.52 -67.39
N LEU A 90 -1.43 59.86 -68.51
CA LEU A 90 -2.11 60.05 -69.79
C LEU A 90 -3.19 58.98 -69.94
N SER A 91 -4.42 59.47 -70.09
CA SER A 91 -5.67 58.72 -70.19
C SER A 91 -6.71 59.61 -70.90
N PRO A 92 -7.85 59.05 -71.37
CA PRO A 92 -8.91 59.85 -71.97
C PRO A 92 -9.55 60.77 -70.91
N HIS A 93 -9.54 60.34 -69.65
CA HIS A 93 -9.98 61.12 -68.49
C HIS A 93 -9.05 62.31 -68.21
N SER A 94 -7.73 62.15 -68.38
CA SER A 94 -6.75 63.24 -68.25
C SER A 94 -6.85 64.25 -69.38
N VAL A 95 -7.12 63.83 -70.62
CA VAL A 95 -7.40 64.75 -71.75
C VAL A 95 -8.70 65.53 -71.54
N ALA A 96 -9.74 64.89 -71.01
CA ALA A 96 -10.97 65.56 -70.60
C ALA A 96 -10.80 66.46 -69.34
N SER A 97 -9.71 66.30 -68.58
CA SER A 97 -9.46 67.05 -67.36
C SER A 97 -8.78 68.40 -67.64
N GLY A 98 -9.58 69.47 -67.54
CA GLY A 98 -9.08 70.84 -67.55
C GLY A 98 -8.08 71.17 -66.43
N TRP A 99 -7.94 70.32 -65.40
CA TRP A 99 -6.93 70.46 -64.35
C TRP A 99 -5.57 69.87 -64.76
N VAL A 100 -5.54 68.64 -65.28
CA VAL A 100 -4.29 67.96 -65.67
C VAL A 100 -3.55 68.75 -66.76
N ASN A 101 -4.26 69.20 -67.80
CA ASN A 101 -3.65 70.04 -68.84
C ASN A 101 -3.11 71.37 -68.28
N LYS A 102 -3.79 71.97 -67.28
CA LYS A 102 -3.39 73.23 -66.65
C LYS A 102 -2.17 73.06 -65.74
N GLU A 103 -2.07 71.95 -65.01
CA GLU A 103 -0.90 71.57 -64.20
C GLU A 103 0.34 71.38 -65.08
N VAL A 104 0.20 70.63 -66.19
CA VAL A 104 1.29 70.41 -67.15
C VAL A 104 1.72 71.72 -67.84
N THR A 105 0.77 72.59 -68.18
CA THR A 105 1.07 73.94 -68.70
C THR A 105 1.89 74.76 -67.69
N HIS A 106 1.46 74.80 -66.42
CA HIS A 106 2.20 75.52 -65.37
C HIS A 106 3.59 74.93 -65.10
N TRP A 107 3.75 73.61 -65.20
CA TRP A 107 5.04 72.96 -65.07
C TRP A 107 5.99 73.35 -66.20
N LEU A 108 5.53 73.30 -67.46
CA LEU A 108 6.31 73.68 -68.64
C LEU A 108 6.78 75.13 -68.57
N GLU A 109 5.92 76.05 -68.14
CA GLU A 109 6.25 77.48 -67.94
C GLU A 109 7.36 77.71 -66.90
N ARG A 110 7.49 76.83 -65.90
CA ARG A 110 8.30 77.08 -64.69
C ARG A 110 9.56 76.21 -64.58
N HIS A 111 9.50 74.96 -65.02
CA HIS A 111 10.56 73.95 -64.88
C HIS A 111 11.03 73.36 -66.22
N GLY A 112 10.32 73.62 -67.31
CA GLY A 112 10.61 73.07 -68.63
C GLY A 112 10.27 71.58 -68.79
N PRO A 113 10.50 71.03 -70.00
CA PRO A 113 10.05 69.68 -70.36
C PRO A 113 10.93 68.56 -69.79
N ASP A 114 12.21 68.81 -69.50
CA ASP A 114 13.23 67.80 -69.15
C ASP A 114 12.93 66.97 -67.89
N ARG A 115 11.93 67.39 -67.09
CA ARG A 115 11.52 66.75 -65.85
C ARG A 115 10.08 66.24 -65.85
N LEU A 116 9.47 66.14 -67.04
CA LEU A 116 8.22 65.43 -67.25
C LEU A 116 8.49 63.93 -67.47
N LEU A 117 7.70 63.09 -66.81
CA LEU A 117 7.66 61.65 -67.02
C LEU A 117 6.22 61.26 -67.29
N PHE A 118 5.95 60.51 -68.36
CA PHE A 118 4.58 60.18 -68.74
C PHE A 118 4.24 58.72 -68.46
N VAL A 119 2.99 58.45 -68.10
CA VAL A 119 2.47 57.09 -67.91
C VAL A 119 1.17 56.96 -68.70
N VAL A 120 1.17 56.18 -69.77
CA VAL A 120 -0.02 55.90 -70.59
C VAL A 120 -0.80 54.76 -69.94
N THR A 121 -2.12 54.91 -69.82
CA THR A 121 -2.95 54.02 -68.98
C THR A 121 -4.18 53.44 -69.65
N ASP A 122 -4.70 54.09 -70.69
CA ASP A 122 -5.76 53.59 -71.58
C ASP A 122 -5.76 54.44 -72.87
N GLY A 123 -5.24 53.90 -73.97
CA GLY A 123 -5.22 54.59 -75.28
C GLY A 123 -3.85 54.64 -75.98
N HIS A 124 -3.77 55.44 -77.04
CA HIS A 124 -2.64 55.53 -77.95
C HIS A 124 -2.00 56.93 -77.96
N LEU A 125 -0.68 56.94 -77.85
CA LEU A 125 0.15 58.14 -77.89
C LEU A 125 1.14 58.02 -79.06
N ILE A 126 1.07 58.93 -80.03
CA ILE A 126 1.88 58.86 -81.25
C ILE A 126 2.63 60.18 -81.46
N TRP A 127 3.96 60.09 -81.47
CA TRP A 127 4.84 61.21 -81.74
C TRP A 127 4.95 61.51 -83.25
N ASP A 128 4.90 62.79 -83.62
CA ASP A 128 5.24 63.25 -84.97
C ASP A 128 6.63 63.92 -84.97
N GLU A 129 7.63 63.18 -85.47
CA GLU A 129 9.01 63.68 -85.63
C GLU A 129 9.10 64.93 -86.51
N ALA A 130 8.20 65.12 -87.48
CA ALA A 130 8.27 66.24 -88.42
C ALA A 130 7.82 67.57 -87.79
N SER A 131 6.97 67.54 -86.76
CA SER A 131 6.46 68.74 -86.08
C SER A 131 6.81 68.85 -84.60
N GLY A 132 7.53 67.88 -84.02
CA GLY A 132 8.09 67.95 -82.68
C GLY A 132 7.03 68.03 -81.58
N ARG A 133 5.97 67.21 -81.71
CA ARG A 133 4.80 67.17 -80.82
C ARG A 133 4.10 65.83 -80.93
N PHE A 134 3.14 65.56 -80.04
CA PHE A 134 2.21 64.45 -80.25
C PHE A 134 1.18 64.80 -81.31
N ASP A 135 0.91 63.85 -82.21
CA ASP A 135 -0.04 63.98 -83.30
C ASP A 135 -1.48 64.07 -82.74
N PRO A 136 -2.19 65.21 -82.89
CA PRO A 136 -3.52 65.40 -82.32
C PRO A 136 -4.62 64.59 -83.02
N ASP A 137 -4.39 64.13 -84.26
CA ASP A 137 -5.35 63.33 -85.02
C ASP A 137 -5.16 61.83 -84.78
N ARG A 138 -4.02 61.43 -84.19
CA ARG A 138 -3.62 60.03 -83.98
C ARG A 138 -3.29 59.67 -82.52
N SER A 139 -3.34 60.63 -81.61
CA SER A 139 -3.15 60.43 -80.16
C SER A 139 -4.40 60.81 -79.39
N ASP A 140 -5.08 59.84 -78.78
CA ASP A 140 -6.30 60.07 -77.99
C ASP A 140 -6.03 60.45 -76.52
N VAL A 141 -4.82 60.15 -76.01
CA VAL A 141 -4.36 60.50 -74.66
C VAL A 141 -3.39 61.69 -74.59
N ALA A 142 -3.12 62.36 -75.72
CA ALA A 142 -2.24 63.53 -75.74
C ALA A 142 -2.95 64.77 -75.17
N LEU A 143 -2.39 65.37 -74.11
CA LEU A 143 -2.92 66.61 -73.54
C LEU A 143 -2.80 67.78 -74.56
N PRO A 144 -3.77 68.69 -74.65
CA PRO A 144 -3.77 69.82 -75.60
C PRO A 144 -2.53 70.74 -75.55
N VAL A 145 -1.80 70.79 -74.45
CA VAL A 145 -0.52 71.52 -74.35
C VAL A 145 0.64 70.78 -75.03
N LEU A 146 0.60 69.44 -75.11
CA LEU A 146 1.65 68.59 -75.68
C LEU A 146 1.48 68.34 -77.19
N THR A 147 0.35 68.73 -77.77
CA THR A 147 0.08 68.70 -79.23
C THR A 147 0.46 70.00 -79.93
N GLN A 148 1.07 70.96 -79.21
CA GLN A 148 1.54 72.24 -79.76
C GLN A 148 3.00 72.10 -80.25
N PRO A 149 3.32 72.57 -81.48
CA PRO A 149 4.69 72.46 -82.01
C PRO A 149 5.71 73.19 -81.15
N GLY A 150 6.85 72.53 -80.87
CA GLY A 150 8.00 73.15 -80.20
C GLY A 150 7.92 73.24 -78.66
N ILE A 151 6.90 72.67 -78.03
CA ILE A 151 6.82 72.55 -76.56
C ILE A 151 7.76 71.45 -76.01
N LEU A 152 7.97 70.39 -76.79
CA LEU A 152 8.86 69.28 -76.47
C LEU A 152 10.00 69.23 -77.51
N ALA A 153 11.23 69.06 -77.07
CA ALA A 153 12.41 69.08 -77.96
C ALA A 153 12.62 67.76 -78.74
N ALA A 154 12.09 66.65 -78.22
CA ALA A 154 12.12 65.31 -78.78
C ALA A 154 10.97 64.48 -78.14
N GLU A 155 10.76 63.25 -78.62
CA GLU A 155 9.80 62.33 -78.00
C GLU A 155 10.15 62.13 -76.52
N PRO A 156 9.24 62.43 -75.58
CA PRO A 156 9.52 62.33 -74.16
C PRO A 156 9.43 60.88 -73.68
N PHE A 157 10.11 60.56 -72.59
CA PHE A 157 10.00 59.24 -71.98
C PHE A 157 8.59 58.99 -71.41
N TYR A 158 7.94 57.93 -71.89
CA TYR A 158 6.69 57.43 -71.35
C TYR A 158 6.75 55.92 -71.06
N VAL A 159 5.89 55.48 -70.14
CA VAL A 159 5.69 54.06 -69.84
C VAL A 159 4.22 53.72 -70.04
N ASP A 160 3.92 52.81 -70.96
CA ASP A 160 2.57 52.29 -71.15
C ASP A 160 2.29 51.18 -70.11
N VAL A 161 1.26 51.36 -69.28
CA VAL A 161 0.81 50.40 -68.25
C VAL A 161 -0.63 49.92 -68.50
N THR A 162 -1.16 50.07 -69.72
CA THR A 162 -2.57 49.78 -70.08
C THR A 162 -2.95 48.33 -69.78
N GLU A 163 -2.08 47.37 -70.12
CA GLU A 163 -2.31 45.93 -69.87
C GLU A 163 -2.00 45.48 -68.41
N ASP A 164 -1.54 46.37 -67.52
CA ASP A 164 -1.05 46.01 -66.18
C ASP A 164 -2.09 46.13 -65.06
N ALA A 165 -3.34 46.46 -65.37
CA ALA A 165 -4.43 46.52 -64.39
C ALA A 165 -4.57 45.16 -63.65
N PRO A 166 -4.67 45.14 -62.30
CA PRO A 166 -5.03 46.25 -61.39
C PRO A 166 -3.82 47.01 -60.80
N TRP A 167 -2.67 47.06 -61.49
CA TRP A 167 -1.50 47.87 -61.13
C TRP A 167 -0.91 47.54 -59.73
N ASP A 168 -0.84 46.25 -59.39
CA ASP A 168 -0.22 45.78 -58.14
C ASP A 168 1.32 45.85 -58.22
N PRO A 169 2.01 46.60 -57.34
CA PRO A 169 3.48 46.63 -57.24
C PRO A 169 4.17 45.28 -56.93
N ALA A 170 3.42 44.21 -56.65
CA ALA A 170 3.93 42.85 -56.57
C ALA A 170 3.92 42.09 -57.92
N SER A 171 3.17 42.56 -58.92
CA SER A 171 3.15 41.99 -60.27
C SER A 171 4.50 42.21 -60.98
N PRO A 172 5.12 41.18 -61.62
CA PRO A 172 6.40 41.33 -62.30
C PRO A 172 6.38 42.37 -63.43
N MET A 173 5.35 42.38 -64.28
CA MET A 173 5.27 43.26 -65.46
C MET A 173 5.10 44.73 -65.05
N PHE A 174 4.14 45.02 -64.17
CA PHE A 174 3.96 46.35 -63.62
C PHE A 174 5.20 46.82 -62.84
N ARG A 175 5.84 45.96 -62.04
CA ARG A 175 7.05 46.31 -61.29
C ARG A 175 8.22 46.66 -62.22
N GLU A 176 8.35 45.99 -63.37
CA GLU A 176 9.37 46.33 -64.36
C GLU A 176 9.14 47.74 -64.91
N LYS A 177 7.92 48.03 -65.36
CA LYS A 177 7.49 49.33 -65.88
C LYS A 177 7.65 50.47 -64.87
N ILE A 178 7.35 50.23 -63.58
CA ILE A 178 7.61 51.20 -62.50
C ILE A 178 9.12 51.30 -62.17
N THR A 179 9.94 50.29 -62.47
CA THR A 179 11.41 50.40 -62.37
C THR A 179 11.99 51.28 -63.48
N ASP A 180 11.42 51.21 -64.68
CA ASP A 180 11.77 52.12 -65.78
C ASP A 180 11.39 53.57 -65.43
N LEU A 181 10.20 53.79 -64.88
CA LEU A 181 9.78 55.11 -64.37
C LEU A 181 10.65 55.62 -63.20
N ALA A 182 11.15 54.72 -62.35
CA ALA A 182 12.00 55.09 -61.21
C ALA A 182 13.46 55.41 -61.60
N ALA A 183 13.95 54.90 -62.74
CA ALA A 183 15.35 55.02 -63.15
C ALA A 183 15.81 56.48 -63.37
N PRO A 184 15.07 57.34 -64.11
CA PRO A 184 15.37 58.77 -64.21
C PRO A 184 15.36 59.48 -62.85
N ILE A 185 14.41 59.13 -61.98
CA ILE A 185 14.24 59.77 -60.66
C ILE A 185 15.42 59.42 -59.73
N HIS A 186 15.88 58.18 -59.73
CA HIS A 186 17.06 57.75 -58.96
C HIS A 186 18.40 58.15 -59.59
N GLY A 187 18.43 58.59 -60.85
CA GLY A 187 19.69 58.84 -61.59
C GLY A 187 20.52 57.56 -61.81
N LYS A 188 19.88 56.39 -61.83
CA LYS A 188 20.52 55.07 -61.95
C LYS A 188 19.95 54.29 -63.14
N PRO A 189 20.75 53.48 -63.86
CA PRO A 189 20.23 52.63 -64.93
C PRO A 189 19.38 51.47 -64.39
N LYS A 190 18.34 51.07 -65.15
CA LYS A 190 17.35 50.01 -64.82
C LYS A 190 17.98 48.76 -64.19
N TYR A 191 19.05 48.24 -64.78
CA TYR A 191 19.69 46.99 -64.36
C TYR A 191 20.31 47.06 -62.96
N GLU A 192 20.74 48.25 -62.51
CA GLU A 192 21.32 48.43 -61.18
C GLU A 192 20.21 48.39 -60.11
N LEU A 193 19.11 49.11 -60.35
CA LEU A 193 17.93 49.15 -59.48
C LEU A 193 17.29 47.75 -59.33
N ALA A 194 17.07 47.04 -60.44
CA ALA A 194 16.54 45.68 -60.43
C ALA A 194 17.50 44.69 -59.73
N GLY A 195 18.81 44.89 -59.88
CA GLY A 195 19.84 44.07 -59.25
C GLY A 195 19.94 44.24 -57.73
N GLU A 196 19.73 45.44 -57.19
CA GLU A 196 19.75 45.69 -55.74
C GLU A 196 18.52 45.08 -55.03
N ASP A 197 17.31 45.25 -55.57
CA ASP A 197 16.05 44.71 -55.01
C ASP A 197 16.05 43.17 -54.92
N LEU A 198 16.48 42.48 -55.98
CA LEU A 198 16.58 41.02 -56.00
C LEU A 198 17.58 40.45 -54.98
N ARG A 199 18.64 41.20 -54.64
CA ARG A 199 19.63 40.80 -53.63
C ARG A 199 19.08 40.91 -52.21
N GLU A 200 18.35 41.99 -51.91
CA GLU A 200 17.72 42.23 -50.60
C GLU A 200 16.65 41.16 -50.29
N GLN A 201 15.74 40.88 -51.23
CA GLN A 201 14.68 39.89 -51.03
C GLN A 201 15.23 38.48 -50.76
N ARG A 202 16.30 38.07 -51.46
CA ARG A 202 16.97 36.78 -51.23
C ARG A 202 17.59 36.70 -49.84
N ARG A 203 18.17 37.80 -49.33
CA ARG A 203 18.74 37.89 -47.97
C ARG A 203 17.66 37.73 -46.90
N PHE A 204 16.53 38.43 -47.04
CA PHE A 204 15.41 38.35 -46.09
C PHE A 204 14.82 36.93 -45.99
N ARG A 205 14.58 36.27 -47.14
CA ARG A 205 14.06 34.89 -47.15
C ARG A 205 15.01 33.88 -46.50
N ARG A 206 16.33 34.04 -46.66
CA ARG A 206 17.34 33.19 -46.00
C ARG A 206 17.38 33.39 -44.49
N LEU A 207 17.43 34.63 -44.02
CA LEU A 207 17.44 34.96 -42.59
C LEU A 207 16.17 34.48 -41.87
N ARG A 208 14.99 34.68 -42.47
CA ARG A 208 13.71 34.23 -41.90
C ARG A 208 13.63 32.71 -41.78
N ARG A 209 14.13 31.95 -42.77
CA ARG A 209 14.21 30.48 -42.69
C ARG A 209 15.15 30.02 -41.58
N ALA A 210 16.36 30.58 -41.51
CA ALA A 210 17.34 30.24 -40.47
C ALA A 210 16.80 30.50 -39.04
N ALA A 211 16.12 31.63 -38.83
CA ALA A 211 15.51 31.97 -37.54
C ALA A 211 14.41 30.98 -37.12
N ILE A 212 13.55 30.57 -38.06
CA ILE A 212 12.49 29.57 -37.78
C ILE A 212 13.11 28.21 -37.46
N THR A 213 14.09 27.75 -38.22
CA THR A 213 14.78 26.48 -37.95
C THR A 213 15.49 26.49 -36.59
N GLY A 214 16.15 27.60 -36.22
CA GLY A 214 16.78 27.76 -34.91
C GLY A 214 15.77 27.73 -33.75
N LEU A 215 14.61 28.36 -33.91
CA LEU A 215 13.54 28.35 -32.90
C LEU A 215 12.92 26.96 -32.72
N VAL A 216 12.68 26.23 -33.82
CA VAL A 216 12.17 24.85 -33.76
C VAL A 216 13.20 23.93 -33.07
N LEU A 217 14.48 24.05 -33.39
CA LEU A 217 15.53 23.25 -32.74
C LEU A 217 15.62 23.55 -31.22
N LEU A 218 15.53 24.83 -30.83
CA LEU A 218 15.49 25.24 -29.42
C LEU A 218 14.28 24.68 -28.66
N THR A 219 13.10 24.71 -29.27
CA THR A 219 11.88 24.16 -28.63
C THR A 219 11.93 22.64 -28.47
N VAL A 220 12.45 21.90 -29.46
CA VAL A 220 12.68 20.45 -29.33
C VAL A 220 13.70 20.14 -28.23
N LEU A 221 14.82 20.87 -28.16
CA LEU A 221 15.80 20.72 -27.08
C LEU A 221 15.21 21.03 -25.70
N ALA A 222 14.37 22.07 -25.58
CA ALA A 222 13.70 22.43 -24.33
C ALA A 222 12.70 21.35 -23.87
N VAL A 223 11.90 20.79 -24.80
CA VAL A 223 10.98 19.68 -24.49
C VAL A 223 11.75 18.43 -24.08
N ALA A 224 12.81 18.07 -24.80
CA ALA A 224 13.66 16.93 -24.46
C ALA A 224 14.30 17.08 -23.07
N ALA A 225 14.82 18.27 -22.74
CA ALA A 225 15.36 18.56 -21.41
C ALA A 225 14.28 18.49 -20.32
N ALA A 226 13.07 19.00 -20.57
CA ALA A 226 11.95 18.94 -19.64
C ALA A 226 11.48 17.49 -19.39
N THR A 227 11.41 16.65 -20.43
CA THR A 227 11.11 15.22 -20.26
C THR A 227 12.20 14.49 -19.48
N LEU A 228 13.49 14.79 -19.73
CA LEU A 228 14.60 14.18 -19.01
C LEU A 228 14.56 14.56 -17.52
N ALA A 229 14.30 15.83 -17.22
CA ALA A 229 14.17 16.34 -15.85
C ALA A 229 12.94 15.76 -15.14
N PHE A 230 11.82 15.53 -15.84
CA PHE A 230 10.64 14.87 -15.28
C PHE A 230 10.92 13.40 -14.95
N VAL A 231 11.57 12.66 -15.84
CA VAL A 231 12.00 11.26 -15.60
C VAL A 231 12.98 11.18 -14.43
N GLN A 232 14.01 12.04 -14.39
CA GLN A 232 14.96 12.10 -13.26
C GLN A 232 14.27 12.42 -11.93
N ARG A 233 13.27 13.32 -11.93
CA ARG A 233 12.48 13.64 -10.73
C ARG A 233 11.62 12.47 -10.27
N GLN A 234 10.98 11.75 -11.19
CA GLN A 234 10.20 10.55 -10.87
C GLN A 234 11.10 9.45 -10.27
N GLU A 235 12.27 9.22 -10.87
CA GLU A 235 13.23 8.22 -10.40
C GLU A 235 13.77 8.58 -9.00
N SER A 236 14.10 9.85 -8.77
CA SER A 236 14.54 10.34 -7.45
C SER A 236 13.46 10.19 -6.36
N ILE A 237 12.18 10.42 -6.71
CA ILE A 237 11.06 10.18 -5.78
C ILE A 237 10.92 8.68 -5.48
N ARG A 238 10.98 7.82 -6.50
CA ARG A 238 10.89 6.35 -6.33
C ARG A 238 12.01 5.82 -5.45
N GLN A 239 13.26 6.19 -5.73
CA GLN A 239 14.43 5.80 -4.92
C GLN A 239 14.33 6.30 -3.46
N ARG A 240 13.87 7.54 -3.25
CA ARG A 240 13.64 8.08 -1.91
C ARG A 240 12.56 7.30 -1.17
N ASN A 241 11.45 6.99 -1.83
CA ASN A 241 10.35 6.23 -1.23
C ASN A 241 10.79 4.80 -0.89
N GLN A 242 11.52 4.11 -1.76
CA GLN A 242 12.13 2.81 -1.47
C GLN A 242 13.07 2.87 -0.27
N ALA A 243 13.97 3.86 -0.19
CA ALA A 243 14.88 4.01 0.95
C ALA A 243 14.14 4.29 2.27
N ILE A 244 13.01 5.02 2.23
CA ILE A 244 12.16 5.24 3.40
C ILE A 244 11.43 3.94 3.79
N ALA A 245 10.87 3.20 2.83
CA ALA A 245 10.17 1.94 3.07
C ALA A 245 11.10 0.88 3.68
N VAL A 246 12.28 0.63 3.08
CA VAL A 246 13.30 -0.30 3.59
C VAL A 246 13.74 0.08 5.00
N ARG A 247 13.94 1.39 5.27
CA ARG A 247 14.25 1.83 6.64
C ARG A 247 13.10 1.51 7.60
N LEU A 248 11.85 1.84 7.25
CA LEU A 248 10.69 1.59 8.11
C LEU A 248 10.50 0.10 8.42
N VAL A 249 10.67 -0.79 7.43
CA VAL A 249 10.64 -2.25 7.64
C VAL A 249 11.76 -2.70 8.57
N SER A 250 12.99 -2.22 8.36
CA SER A 250 14.14 -2.55 9.23
C SER A 250 13.96 -2.04 10.67
N GLU A 251 13.42 -0.82 10.86
CA GLU A 251 13.09 -0.32 12.20
C GLU A 251 12.01 -1.18 12.86
N ALA A 252 10.95 -1.54 12.12
CA ALA A 252 9.87 -2.38 12.63
C ALA A 252 10.33 -3.79 13.00
N GLN A 253 11.10 -4.46 12.15
CA GLN A 253 11.68 -5.77 12.44
C GLN A 253 12.59 -5.71 13.69
N SER A 254 13.36 -4.64 13.88
CA SER A 254 14.17 -4.47 15.10
C SER A 254 13.32 -4.28 16.37
N MET A 255 12.12 -3.68 16.27
CA MET A 255 11.17 -3.58 17.39
C MET A 255 10.49 -4.92 17.68
N LEU A 256 10.01 -5.62 16.65
CA LEU A 256 9.39 -6.95 16.78
C LEU A 256 10.37 -8.00 17.34
N ALA A 257 11.67 -7.85 17.08
CA ALA A 257 12.72 -8.70 17.65
C ALA A 257 13.16 -8.29 19.07
N GLY A 258 12.53 -7.27 19.70
CA GLY A 258 12.92 -6.74 21.01
C GLY A 258 14.28 -6.03 21.04
N ALA A 259 14.95 -5.88 19.90
CA ALA A 259 16.28 -5.26 19.79
C ALA A 259 16.25 -3.73 19.81
N ARG A 260 15.05 -3.12 19.76
CA ARG A 260 14.84 -1.67 19.77
C ARG A 260 13.53 -1.31 20.46
N PRO A 261 13.52 -0.37 21.43
CA PRO A 261 12.29 0.04 22.10
C PRO A 261 11.33 0.73 21.13
N GLY A 262 10.06 0.40 21.25
CA GLY A 262 9.01 1.03 20.46
C GLY A 262 7.66 0.33 20.42
N GLY A 263 7.59 -0.93 20.85
CA GLY A 263 6.36 -1.73 20.90
C GLY A 263 5.86 -2.24 19.53
N ASP A 264 5.20 -3.40 19.55
CA ASP A 264 4.71 -4.10 18.37
C ASP A 264 3.70 -3.26 17.55
N ALA A 265 2.82 -2.51 18.24
CA ALA A 265 1.84 -1.63 17.59
C ALA A 265 2.51 -0.56 16.71
N ARG A 266 3.67 -0.04 17.12
CA ARG A 266 4.44 0.93 16.32
C ARG A 266 5.13 0.27 15.15
N ALA A 267 5.68 -0.94 15.35
CA ALA A 267 6.30 -1.72 14.29
C ALA A 267 5.31 -2.05 13.16
N LEU A 268 4.12 -2.53 13.51
CA LEU A 268 3.02 -2.80 12.57
C LEU A 268 2.60 -1.52 11.82
N LYS A 269 2.43 -0.39 12.54
CA LYS A 269 2.18 0.93 11.92
C LYS A 269 3.31 1.35 10.95
N GLN A 270 4.57 1.03 11.24
CA GLN A 270 5.72 1.31 10.34
C GLN A 270 5.72 0.41 9.09
N ILE A 271 5.38 -0.88 9.20
CA ILE A 271 5.27 -1.82 8.06
C ILE A 271 4.12 -1.41 7.13
N LEU A 272 2.94 -1.09 7.67
CA LEU A 272 1.81 -0.58 6.89
C LEU A 272 2.14 0.75 6.20
N ALA A 273 2.84 1.65 6.90
CA ALA A 273 3.35 2.89 6.29
C ALA A 273 4.35 2.60 5.16
N ALA A 274 5.26 1.64 5.32
CA ALA A 274 6.20 1.23 4.28
C ALA A 274 5.47 0.70 3.03
N GLN A 275 4.46 -0.17 3.20
CA GLN A 275 3.62 -0.63 2.09
C GLN A 275 2.88 0.51 1.38
N SER A 276 2.39 1.52 2.12
CA SER A 276 1.72 2.68 1.51
C SER A 276 2.64 3.64 0.73
N ILE A 277 3.95 3.57 0.98
CA ILE A 277 4.98 4.44 0.39
C ILE A 277 5.75 3.73 -0.74
N GLY A 278 5.92 2.41 -0.63
CA GLY A 278 6.60 1.55 -1.60
C GLY A 278 5.76 1.27 -2.85
N ALA A 279 6.44 1.05 -3.98
CA ALA A 279 5.78 0.71 -5.25
C ALA A 279 5.56 -0.80 -5.44
N GLU A 280 6.20 -1.64 -4.64
CA GLU A 280 5.98 -3.09 -4.59
C GLU A 280 5.72 -3.51 -3.14
N PRO A 281 4.67 -4.31 -2.87
CA PRO A 281 4.39 -4.78 -1.53
C PRO A 281 5.33 -5.95 -1.18
N GLU A 282 6.30 -5.71 -0.30
CA GLU A 282 6.94 -6.79 0.46
C GLU A 282 5.88 -7.40 1.41
N GLN A 283 5.09 -8.31 0.86
CA GLN A 283 4.10 -9.09 1.63
C GLN A 283 4.79 -9.94 2.69
N ALA A 284 6.02 -10.38 2.43
CA ALA A 284 6.88 -11.10 3.37
C ALA A 284 7.04 -10.35 4.70
N ALA A 285 7.36 -9.05 4.69
CA ALA A 285 7.57 -8.31 5.95
C ALA A 285 6.31 -8.18 6.82
N LEU A 286 5.12 -8.12 6.21
CA LEU A 286 3.86 -8.14 6.94
C LEU A 286 3.50 -9.57 7.40
N LEU A 287 3.75 -10.57 6.55
CA LEU A 287 3.53 -11.98 6.88
C LEU A 287 4.45 -12.43 8.03
N ASP A 288 5.74 -12.09 7.99
CA ASP A 288 6.72 -12.35 9.05
C ASP A 288 6.30 -11.68 10.37
N ALA A 289 5.80 -10.44 10.31
CA ALA A 289 5.31 -9.73 11.50
C ALA A 289 4.04 -10.37 12.08
N VAL A 290 3.11 -10.83 11.23
CA VAL A 290 1.92 -11.59 11.64
C VAL A 290 2.29 -12.96 12.20
N LEU A 291 3.23 -13.68 11.57
CA LEU A 291 3.72 -14.98 12.04
C LEU A 291 4.47 -14.86 13.37
N ALA A 292 5.33 -13.85 13.54
CA ALA A 292 6.07 -13.58 14.77
C ALA A 292 5.18 -13.09 15.94
N ARG A 293 3.89 -12.83 15.67
CA ARG A 293 2.87 -12.41 16.64
C ARG A 293 1.54 -13.13 16.43
N LYS A 294 1.57 -14.37 15.88
CA LYS A 294 0.38 -15.15 15.52
C LYS A 294 -0.60 -15.40 16.67
N GLU A 295 -0.08 -15.40 17.90
CA GLU A 295 -0.82 -15.61 19.15
C GLU A 295 -1.27 -14.29 19.81
N LEU A 296 -0.87 -13.12 19.31
CA LEU A 296 -1.20 -11.82 19.92
C LEU A 296 -2.49 -11.25 19.32
N LEU A 297 -3.55 -11.19 20.12
CA LEU A 297 -4.90 -10.82 19.64
C LEU A 297 -5.13 -9.29 19.60
N ASP A 298 -4.72 -8.54 20.63
CA ASP A 298 -4.86 -7.07 20.68
C ASP A 298 -3.80 -6.41 21.60
N ILE A 299 -3.64 -5.09 21.50
CA ILE A 299 -2.76 -4.25 22.33
C ILE A 299 -3.51 -2.97 22.75
N ALA A 300 -3.94 -2.91 24.01
CA ALA A 300 -4.53 -1.70 24.60
C ALA A 300 -3.44 -0.74 25.13
N GLU A 301 -3.28 0.43 24.51
CA GLU A 301 -2.39 1.50 25.00
C GLU A 301 -3.00 2.18 26.24
N THR A 302 -2.51 1.86 27.45
CA THR A 302 -2.97 2.51 28.69
C THR A 302 -2.33 3.90 28.88
N THR A 303 -3.04 4.83 29.54
CA THR A 303 -2.56 6.22 29.71
C THR A 303 -1.33 6.31 30.61
N ALA A 304 -0.46 7.28 30.34
CA ALA A 304 0.93 7.45 30.82
C ALA A 304 1.25 7.43 32.34
N ALA A 305 0.32 7.05 33.21
CA ALA A 305 0.55 6.85 34.64
C ALA A 305 1.20 5.48 34.96
N GLY A 306 1.11 4.49 34.08
CA GLY A 306 1.57 3.12 34.34
C GLY A 306 0.54 2.30 35.12
N VAL A 307 0.55 0.98 34.89
CA VAL A 307 -0.38 0.00 35.48
C VAL A 307 0.40 -0.89 36.43
N LYS A 308 -0.12 -1.11 37.64
CA LYS A 308 0.48 -1.98 38.65
C LYS A 308 -0.06 -3.41 38.60
N ASP A 309 -1.34 -3.56 38.31
CA ASP A 309 -2.04 -4.84 38.33
C ASP A 309 -3.32 -4.80 37.47
N ILE A 310 -3.81 -5.98 37.08
CA ILE A 310 -4.98 -6.19 36.24
C ILE A 310 -5.90 -7.28 36.81
N ALA A 311 -7.17 -7.27 36.42
CA ALA A 311 -8.00 -8.47 36.39
C ALA A 311 -8.97 -8.46 35.20
N LEU A 312 -9.34 -9.65 34.72
CA LEU A 312 -10.45 -9.86 33.79
C LEU A 312 -11.73 -10.19 34.58
N SER A 313 -12.89 -9.77 34.09
CA SER A 313 -14.18 -10.17 34.64
C SER A 313 -14.52 -11.63 34.28
N SER A 314 -15.36 -12.27 35.09
CA SER A 314 -15.80 -13.66 34.91
C SER A 314 -16.61 -13.93 33.64
N ASP A 315 -17.09 -12.88 32.96
CA ASP A 315 -17.78 -12.92 31.67
C ASP A 315 -16.85 -12.57 30.48
N GLU A 316 -15.57 -12.34 30.74
CA GLU A 316 -14.52 -11.95 29.78
C GLU A 316 -14.69 -10.59 29.11
N ARG A 317 -15.76 -9.84 29.42
CA ARG A 317 -16.12 -8.61 28.70
C ARG A 317 -15.41 -7.36 29.21
N ARG A 318 -14.90 -7.39 30.44
CA ARG A 318 -14.35 -6.22 31.13
C ARG A 318 -12.96 -6.53 31.69
N ILE A 319 -12.05 -5.60 31.47
CA ILE A 319 -10.72 -5.56 32.09
C ILE A 319 -10.75 -4.46 33.15
N VAL A 320 -10.15 -4.69 34.32
CA VAL A 320 -9.91 -3.66 35.35
C VAL A 320 -8.41 -3.48 35.57
N THR A 321 -7.94 -2.25 35.68
CA THR A 321 -6.52 -1.91 35.93
C THR A 321 -6.35 -1.01 37.14
N GLY A 322 -5.35 -1.28 37.98
CA GLY A 322 -4.88 -0.39 39.04
C GLY A 322 -3.76 0.54 38.55
N GLY A 323 -3.90 1.85 38.78
CA GLY A 323 -2.93 2.88 38.35
C GLY A 323 -2.04 3.42 39.47
N VAL A 324 -0.83 3.85 39.10
CA VAL A 324 0.09 4.63 39.96
C VAL A 324 -0.55 5.94 40.45
N ASP A 325 -1.48 6.50 39.68
CA ASP A 325 -2.24 7.69 40.04
C ASP A 325 -3.35 7.46 41.11
N GLY A 326 -3.43 6.27 41.69
CA GLY A 326 -4.37 5.92 42.75
C GLY A 326 -5.80 5.66 42.25
N THR A 327 -6.00 5.57 40.93
CA THR A 327 -7.32 5.32 40.32
C THR A 327 -7.47 3.88 39.83
N VAL A 328 -8.71 3.42 39.81
CA VAL A 328 -9.10 2.15 39.16
C VAL A 328 -9.84 2.50 37.86
N ARG A 329 -9.50 1.81 36.77
CA ARG A 329 -10.13 2.01 35.45
C ARG A 329 -10.70 0.70 34.94
N LEU A 330 -11.85 0.78 34.27
CA LEU A 330 -12.48 -0.31 33.55
C LEU A 330 -12.28 -0.13 32.05
N TRP A 331 -12.20 -1.23 31.31
CA TRP A 331 -12.00 -1.26 29.87
C TRP A 331 -12.87 -2.38 29.25
N GLU A 332 -13.37 -2.16 28.04
CA GLU A 332 -14.02 -3.19 27.23
C GLU A 332 -12.95 -4.13 26.66
N ALA A 333 -13.02 -5.42 26.99
CA ALA A 333 -11.97 -6.38 26.64
C ALA A 333 -11.77 -6.55 25.13
N ASP A 334 -12.87 -6.52 24.36
CA ASP A 334 -12.86 -6.69 22.90
C ASP A 334 -12.29 -5.48 22.11
N THR A 335 -12.18 -4.30 22.75
CA THR A 335 -11.84 -3.05 22.02
C THR A 335 -10.81 -2.15 22.69
N GLY A 336 -10.36 -2.50 23.90
CA GLY A 336 -9.44 -1.69 24.71
C GLY A 336 -9.97 -0.30 25.11
N LYS A 337 -11.27 -0.02 24.92
CA LYS A 337 -11.85 1.31 25.24
C LYS A 337 -12.17 1.44 26.72
N PRO A 338 -11.92 2.60 27.34
CA PRO A 338 -12.29 2.84 28.73
C PRO A 338 -13.82 2.83 28.90
N ILE A 339 -14.29 2.17 29.96
CA ILE A 339 -15.68 2.16 30.42
C ILE A 339 -15.77 3.18 31.56
N ASP A 340 -16.55 4.24 31.32
CA ASP A 340 -16.82 5.34 32.26
C ASP A 340 -15.57 6.08 32.79
N ALA A 341 -15.79 6.92 33.81
CA ALA A 341 -14.73 7.72 34.44
C ALA A 341 -13.92 6.89 35.46
N PRO A 342 -12.62 7.16 35.67
CA PRO A 342 -11.81 6.46 36.66
C PRO A 342 -12.40 6.55 38.07
N MET A 343 -12.44 5.44 38.79
CA MET A 343 -12.87 5.37 40.18
C MET A 343 -11.79 5.97 41.08
N THR A 344 -12.13 7.02 41.84
CA THR A 344 -11.19 7.81 42.64
C THR A 344 -11.41 7.65 44.15
N GLY A 345 -10.30 7.65 44.90
CA GLY A 345 -10.31 7.76 46.36
C GLY A 345 -9.68 6.57 47.10
N ASN A 346 -8.79 5.82 46.45
CA ASN A 346 -7.85 4.96 47.17
C ASN A 346 -6.79 5.82 47.88
N GLN A 347 -6.06 5.24 48.83
CA GLN A 347 -4.89 5.89 49.44
C GLN A 347 -3.63 5.45 48.70
N GLY A 348 -2.87 6.40 48.16
CA GLY A 348 -1.66 6.10 47.38
C GLY A 348 -1.93 5.42 46.04
N GLU A 349 -0.92 4.75 45.52
CA GLU A 349 -0.99 3.95 44.29
C GLU A 349 -1.94 2.76 44.48
N VAL A 350 -2.71 2.39 43.43
CA VAL A 350 -3.48 1.14 43.46
C VAL A 350 -2.55 0.02 43.02
N VAL A 351 -2.12 -0.79 43.99
CA VAL A 351 -1.15 -1.87 43.77
C VAL A 351 -1.80 -3.20 43.37
N ILE A 352 -3.10 -3.39 43.65
CA ILE A 352 -3.83 -4.61 43.31
C ILE A 352 -5.32 -4.33 43.05
N VAL A 353 -5.90 -5.04 42.08
CA VAL A 353 -7.33 -5.00 41.69
C VAL A 353 -7.85 -6.41 41.42
N ARG A 354 -9.06 -6.74 41.91
CA ARG A 354 -9.73 -8.02 41.62
C ARG A 354 -11.22 -7.83 41.42
N PHE A 355 -11.80 -8.54 40.46
CA PHE A 355 -13.26 -8.70 40.40
C PHE A 355 -13.74 -9.70 41.46
N SER A 356 -14.99 -9.55 41.91
CA SER A 356 -15.69 -10.63 42.60
C SER A 356 -16.07 -11.75 41.62
N PRO A 357 -16.31 -12.99 42.08
CA PRO A 357 -16.61 -14.13 41.20
C PRO A 357 -17.87 -13.97 40.32
N ASP A 358 -18.79 -13.08 40.69
CA ASP A 358 -19.98 -12.72 39.91
C ASP A 358 -19.76 -11.53 38.94
N GLY A 359 -18.55 -10.97 38.89
CA GLY A 359 -18.18 -9.81 38.08
C GLY A 359 -18.82 -8.49 38.49
N ARG A 360 -19.59 -8.45 39.59
CA ARG A 360 -20.42 -7.29 39.98
C ARG A 360 -19.74 -6.30 40.91
N ARG A 361 -18.63 -6.69 41.54
CA ARG A 361 -17.84 -5.85 42.43
C ARG A 361 -16.37 -5.90 42.04
N ILE A 362 -15.66 -4.85 42.40
CA ILE A 362 -14.21 -4.71 42.24
C ILE A 362 -13.64 -4.42 43.62
N ALA A 363 -12.61 -5.14 44.04
CA ALA A 363 -11.77 -4.75 45.17
C ALA A 363 -10.50 -4.07 44.64
N SER A 364 -10.05 -3.01 45.29
CA SER A 364 -8.77 -2.37 45.02
C SER A 364 -7.98 -2.10 46.30
N GLY A 365 -6.73 -2.57 46.34
CA GLY A 365 -5.79 -2.31 47.43
C GLY A 365 -4.83 -1.17 47.10
N GLY A 366 -4.60 -0.28 48.07
CA GLY A 366 -3.64 0.81 47.98
C GLY A 366 -3.20 1.28 49.37
N ALA A 367 -1.89 1.50 49.53
CA ALA A 367 -1.22 1.78 50.81
C ALA A 367 -1.70 0.83 51.93
N THR A 368 -2.45 1.31 52.92
CA THR A 368 -2.94 0.53 54.07
C THR A 368 -4.42 0.17 53.97
N THR A 369 -5.06 0.38 52.81
CA THR A 369 -6.51 0.30 52.65
C THR A 369 -6.95 -0.54 51.46
N VAL A 370 -8.03 -1.30 51.63
CA VAL A 370 -8.76 -1.95 50.54
C VAL A 370 -10.17 -1.36 50.45
N ARG A 371 -10.59 -1.00 49.24
CA ARG A 371 -11.94 -0.51 48.94
C ARG A 371 -12.66 -1.47 48.02
N VAL A 372 -13.98 -1.58 48.18
CA VAL A 372 -14.85 -2.31 47.25
C VAL A 372 -15.67 -1.30 46.46
N TRP A 373 -15.91 -1.59 45.19
CA TRP A 373 -16.67 -0.77 44.25
C TRP A 373 -17.73 -1.63 43.57
N ASP A 374 -18.84 -1.02 43.21
CA ASP A 374 -19.83 -1.58 42.29
C ASP A 374 -19.28 -1.50 40.85
N ALA A 375 -19.20 -2.64 40.15
CA ALA A 375 -18.54 -2.75 38.85
C ALA A 375 -19.34 -2.15 37.69
N ASP A 376 -20.63 -1.87 37.90
CA ASP A 376 -21.54 -1.34 36.88
C ASP A 376 -21.72 0.18 36.99
N THR A 377 -21.49 0.75 38.18
CA THR A 377 -21.68 2.19 38.47
C THR A 377 -20.41 2.92 38.93
N GLY A 378 -19.34 2.20 39.28
CA GLY A 378 -18.12 2.75 39.86
C GLY A 378 -18.30 3.34 41.27
N ALA A 379 -19.45 3.12 41.91
CA ALA A 379 -19.74 3.66 43.24
C ALA A 379 -19.01 2.85 44.33
N PRO A 380 -18.41 3.50 45.36
CA PRO A 380 -17.79 2.79 46.47
C PRO A 380 -18.84 2.08 47.34
N LEU A 381 -18.55 0.84 47.73
CA LEU A 381 -19.39 -0.02 48.57
C LEU A 381 -18.76 -0.21 49.95
N GLY A 382 -19.60 -0.18 50.99
CA GLY A 382 -19.18 -0.40 52.37
C GLY A 382 -18.19 0.65 52.92
N THR A 383 -17.55 0.32 54.04
CA THR A 383 -16.43 1.10 54.59
C THR A 383 -15.09 0.52 54.12
N PRO A 384 -14.07 1.34 53.84
CA PRO A 384 -12.72 0.85 53.55
C PRO A 384 -12.19 -0.07 54.65
N MET A 385 -11.60 -1.20 54.27
CA MET A 385 -10.94 -2.12 55.18
C MET A 385 -9.50 -1.63 55.38
N THR A 386 -9.09 -1.36 56.61
CA THR A 386 -7.74 -0.90 56.95
C THR A 386 -6.95 -2.04 57.58
N VAL A 387 -5.80 -2.38 56.99
CA VAL A 387 -4.94 -3.43 57.55
C VAL A 387 -4.25 -2.95 58.82
N ALA A 388 -4.03 -3.86 59.78
CA ALA A 388 -3.45 -3.53 61.07
C ALA A 388 -1.92 -3.40 61.06
N LEU A 389 -1.27 -3.82 59.95
CA LEU A 389 0.18 -3.93 59.83
C LEU A 389 0.61 -3.57 58.41
N GLY A 390 1.58 -2.66 58.28
CA GLY A 390 2.24 -2.37 57.01
C GLY A 390 1.32 -1.94 55.86
N GLU A 391 1.71 -2.32 54.64
CA GLU A 391 1.00 -2.03 53.39
C GLU A 391 0.29 -3.29 52.87
N VAL A 392 -0.77 -3.09 52.08
CA VAL A 392 -1.52 -4.16 51.40
C VAL A 392 -0.64 -4.77 50.32
N SER A 393 -0.35 -6.06 50.43
CA SER A 393 0.41 -6.82 49.44
C SER A 393 -0.46 -7.70 48.55
N SER A 394 -1.60 -8.19 49.05
CA SER A 394 -2.49 -9.08 48.30
C SER A 394 -3.93 -8.98 48.76
N VAL A 395 -4.88 -9.23 47.86
CA VAL A 395 -6.33 -9.10 48.05
C VAL A 395 -7.03 -10.12 47.18
N GLU A 396 -7.95 -10.90 47.74
CA GLU A 396 -8.77 -11.84 46.97
C GLU A 396 -10.18 -11.99 47.57
N PHE A 397 -11.19 -12.18 46.72
CA PHE A 397 -12.54 -12.55 47.15
C PHE A 397 -12.65 -14.06 47.39
N SER A 398 -13.43 -14.48 48.38
CA SER A 398 -13.84 -15.89 48.49
C SER A 398 -14.66 -16.33 47.28
N PRO A 399 -14.72 -17.63 46.93
CA PRO A 399 -15.47 -18.13 45.77
C PRO A 399 -16.98 -17.80 45.77
N ASP A 400 -17.58 -17.57 46.96
CA ASP A 400 -18.97 -17.10 47.10
C ASP A 400 -19.12 -15.56 47.08
N GLY A 401 -18.01 -14.83 46.94
CA GLY A 401 -17.92 -13.37 46.95
C GLY A 401 -18.29 -12.71 48.28
N ARG A 402 -18.49 -13.46 49.37
CA ARG A 402 -18.97 -12.90 50.65
C ARG A 402 -17.86 -12.41 51.57
N ARG A 403 -16.65 -12.95 51.41
CA ARG A 403 -15.47 -12.58 52.18
C ARG A 403 -14.40 -12.02 51.26
N ILE A 404 -13.51 -11.22 51.82
CA ILE A 404 -12.26 -10.77 51.19
C ILE A 404 -11.13 -11.16 52.15
N VAL A 405 -10.10 -11.82 51.62
CA VAL A 405 -8.83 -12.00 52.33
C VAL A 405 -7.88 -10.88 51.92
N ILE A 406 -7.16 -10.31 52.89
CA ILE A 406 -6.16 -9.26 52.67
C ILE A 406 -4.84 -9.73 53.27
N GLY A 407 -3.83 -9.85 52.43
CA GLY A 407 -2.42 -9.98 52.81
C GLY A 407 -1.79 -8.61 52.98
N SER A 408 -0.98 -8.46 54.03
CA SER A 408 -0.32 -7.21 54.37
C SER A 408 1.10 -7.44 54.89
N SER A 409 2.02 -6.52 54.59
CA SER A 409 3.44 -6.64 54.94
C SER A 409 4.04 -5.32 55.41
N GLU A 410 4.78 -5.37 56.52
CA GLU A 410 5.55 -4.24 57.06
C GLU A 410 7.03 -4.41 56.71
N VAL A 411 7.57 -3.42 55.99
CA VAL A 411 9.01 -3.31 55.69
C VAL A 411 9.61 -2.24 56.61
N THR A 412 10.38 -2.66 57.60
CA THR A 412 11.06 -1.73 58.51
C THR A 412 12.17 -0.96 57.79
N SER A 413 12.42 0.29 58.18
CA SER A 413 13.42 1.17 57.54
C SER A 413 14.88 0.72 57.64
N SER A 414 15.15 -0.40 58.32
CA SER A 414 16.45 -1.08 58.36
C SER A 414 16.59 -2.22 57.35
N GLY A 415 15.50 -2.61 56.68
CA GLY A 415 15.44 -3.74 55.72
C GLY A 415 15.62 -5.13 56.35
N LEU A 416 15.66 -5.22 57.69
CA LEU A 416 16.07 -6.43 58.42
C LEU A 416 14.93 -7.14 59.16
N VAL A 417 13.79 -6.46 59.37
CA VAL A 417 12.59 -7.06 59.94
C VAL A 417 11.45 -6.89 58.95
N ASN A 418 11.00 -8.03 58.44
CA ASN A 418 9.86 -8.17 57.56
C ASN A 418 8.79 -8.94 58.31
N ARG A 419 7.59 -8.39 58.44
CA ARG A 419 6.45 -9.09 59.04
C ARG A 419 5.30 -9.10 58.06
N GLY A 420 4.67 -10.25 57.90
CA GLY A 420 3.45 -10.42 57.14
C GLY A 420 2.27 -10.78 58.03
N ALA A 421 1.08 -10.34 57.66
CA ALA A 421 -0.16 -10.71 58.31
C ALA A 421 -1.27 -10.90 57.26
N VAL A 422 -2.10 -11.92 57.45
CA VAL A 422 -3.31 -12.17 56.64
C VAL A 422 -4.55 -12.04 57.51
N GLN A 423 -5.58 -11.36 57.01
CA GLN A 423 -6.86 -11.17 57.70
C GLN A 423 -8.01 -11.38 56.72
N VAL A 424 -9.03 -12.12 57.15
CA VAL A 424 -10.30 -12.26 56.42
C VAL A 424 -11.28 -11.19 56.89
N TRP A 425 -12.10 -10.69 55.97
CA TRP A 425 -13.08 -9.62 56.17
C TRP A 425 -14.41 -9.96 55.49
N ASP A 426 -15.53 -9.46 56.00
CA ASP A 426 -16.83 -9.50 55.32
C ASP A 426 -16.88 -8.46 54.19
N ALA A 427 -17.16 -8.91 52.97
CA ALA A 427 -17.06 -8.12 51.75
C ALA A 427 -18.14 -7.04 51.58
N ASN A 428 -19.17 -7.03 52.43
CA ASN A 428 -20.30 -6.08 52.34
C ASN A 428 -20.22 -5.01 53.43
N THR A 429 -19.76 -5.40 54.63
CA THR A 429 -19.69 -4.54 55.82
C THR A 429 -18.28 -3.99 56.06
N GLY A 430 -17.23 -4.63 55.54
CA GLY A 430 -15.84 -4.27 55.83
C GLY A 430 -15.43 -4.58 57.27
N ALA A 431 -16.10 -5.53 57.94
CA ALA A 431 -15.76 -5.98 59.29
C ALA A 431 -14.78 -7.18 59.24
N PRO A 432 -13.78 -7.27 60.13
CA PRO A 432 -12.85 -8.41 60.17
C PRO A 432 -13.52 -9.67 60.71
N ILE A 433 -13.16 -10.82 60.15
CA ILE A 433 -13.61 -12.16 60.51
C ILE A 433 -12.41 -12.97 61.01
N GLY A 434 -12.53 -13.57 62.20
CA GLY A 434 -11.45 -14.35 62.80
C GLY A 434 -10.28 -13.49 63.30
N ALA A 435 -9.25 -14.16 63.82
CA ALA A 435 -8.01 -13.52 64.24
C ALA A 435 -7.03 -13.35 63.04
N PRO A 436 -6.13 -12.36 63.07
CA PRO A 436 -5.11 -12.22 62.04
C PRO A 436 -4.13 -13.39 62.09
N MET A 437 -3.84 -13.97 60.93
CA MET A 437 -2.82 -14.99 60.71
C MET A 437 -1.47 -14.28 60.66
N THR A 438 -0.61 -14.49 61.67
CA THR A 438 0.69 -13.78 61.80
C THR A 438 1.89 -14.71 61.89
N GLU A 439 1.71 -16.03 61.78
CA GLU A 439 2.82 -16.99 61.77
C GLU A 439 3.40 -17.17 60.35
N HIS A 440 4.01 -16.10 59.82
CA HIS A 440 4.68 -16.08 58.53
C HIS A 440 6.18 -15.78 58.71
N ASP A 441 7.04 -16.48 57.98
CA ASP A 441 8.50 -16.32 58.06
C ASP A 441 8.99 -15.24 57.08
N GLY A 442 8.50 -14.01 57.28
CA GLY A 442 8.85 -12.84 56.47
C GLY A 442 7.64 -12.07 55.94
N MET A 443 7.77 -11.49 54.74
CA MET A 443 6.68 -10.79 54.06
C MET A 443 5.63 -11.79 53.56
N VAL A 444 4.36 -11.43 53.66
CA VAL A 444 3.28 -12.06 52.87
C VAL A 444 3.20 -11.34 51.54
N VAL A 445 3.33 -12.07 50.43
CA VAL A 445 3.33 -11.50 49.07
C VAL A 445 2.04 -11.84 48.32
N SER A 446 1.56 -13.07 48.46
CA SER A 446 0.39 -13.58 47.72
C SER A 446 -0.47 -14.44 48.64
N VAL A 447 -1.79 -14.31 48.51
CA VAL A 447 -2.79 -15.14 49.18
C VAL A 447 -3.80 -15.63 48.15
N ALA A 448 -4.34 -16.83 48.32
CA ALA A 448 -5.44 -17.34 47.51
C ALA A 448 -6.39 -18.23 48.32
N PHE A 449 -7.69 -18.19 48.01
CA PHE A 449 -8.70 -19.10 48.54
C PHE A 449 -8.68 -20.43 47.79
N ALA A 450 -8.92 -21.53 48.51
CA ALA A 450 -9.34 -22.77 47.89
C ALA A 450 -10.77 -22.62 47.32
N PRO A 451 -11.14 -23.39 46.28
CA PRO A 451 -12.51 -23.40 45.73
C PRO A 451 -13.60 -23.75 46.76
N ASP A 452 -13.25 -24.48 47.82
CA ASP A 452 -14.13 -24.78 48.96
C ASP A 452 -14.42 -23.56 49.87
N GLY A 453 -13.67 -22.46 49.72
CA GLY A 453 -13.73 -21.24 50.52
C GLY A 453 -13.32 -21.40 51.99
N ARG A 454 -12.94 -22.61 52.43
CA ARG A 454 -12.55 -22.92 53.82
C ARG A 454 -11.05 -22.88 54.01
N ARG A 455 -10.27 -23.18 52.97
CA ARG A 455 -8.81 -23.10 53.02
C ARG A 455 -8.30 -21.84 52.35
N LEU A 456 -7.19 -21.32 52.87
CA LEU A 456 -6.38 -20.26 52.29
C LEU A 456 -4.97 -20.80 52.10
N VAL A 457 -4.31 -20.43 51.00
CA VAL A 457 -2.87 -20.62 50.81
C VAL A 457 -2.19 -19.26 50.83
N VAL A 458 -1.03 -19.19 51.48
CA VAL A 458 -0.25 -17.97 51.63
C VAL A 458 1.18 -18.23 51.16
N GLY A 459 1.60 -17.46 50.16
CA GLY A 459 3.00 -17.31 49.74
C GLY A 459 3.67 -16.24 50.59
N SER A 460 4.72 -16.65 51.30
CA SER A 460 5.49 -15.76 52.18
C SER A 460 6.98 -16.02 52.10
N GLY A 461 7.80 -15.08 52.58
CA GLY A 461 9.24 -15.30 52.73
C GLY A 461 10.08 -14.04 52.89
N GLY A 462 11.40 -14.25 52.85
CA GLY A 462 12.42 -13.22 52.78
C GLY A 462 13.41 -13.50 51.64
N PRO A 463 14.55 -12.78 51.58
CA PRO A 463 15.53 -12.92 50.50
C PRO A 463 16.23 -14.29 50.42
N VAL A 464 16.08 -15.16 51.43
CA VAL A 464 16.85 -16.42 51.59
C VAL A 464 15.94 -17.64 51.70
N HIS A 465 14.72 -17.49 52.22
CA HIS A 465 13.78 -18.59 52.44
C HIS A 465 12.36 -18.16 52.04
N GLY A 466 11.65 -19.07 51.38
CA GLY A 466 10.23 -18.95 51.08
C GLY A 466 9.42 -20.06 51.74
N ALA A 467 8.18 -19.76 52.09
CA ALA A 467 7.23 -20.71 52.65
C ALA A 467 5.86 -20.55 51.99
N VAL A 468 5.32 -21.66 51.47
CA VAL A 468 3.90 -21.81 51.15
C VAL A 468 3.22 -22.40 52.40
N ARG A 469 2.16 -21.79 52.90
CA ARG A 469 1.45 -22.28 54.10
C ARG A 469 -0.07 -22.26 53.90
N VAL A 470 -0.73 -23.34 54.34
CA VAL A 470 -2.19 -23.48 54.26
C VAL A 470 -2.81 -23.09 55.60
N TRP A 471 -3.99 -22.48 55.57
CA TRP A 471 -4.71 -21.94 56.73
C TRP A 471 -6.20 -22.23 56.62
N ASP A 472 -6.87 -22.39 57.77
CA ASP A 472 -8.32 -22.41 57.87
C ASP A 472 -8.86 -20.97 57.89
N ALA A 473 -9.72 -20.65 56.92
CA ALA A 473 -10.18 -19.29 56.64
C ALA A 473 -11.21 -18.75 57.65
N ASP A 474 -11.88 -19.62 58.40
CA ASP A 474 -12.90 -19.23 59.38
C ASP A 474 -12.31 -19.05 60.79
N THR A 475 -11.29 -19.83 61.13
CA THR A 475 -10.63 -19.80 62.45
C THR A 475 -9.31 -19.03 62.48
N GLY A 476 -8.61 -18.92 61.35
CA GLY A 476 -7.25 -18.38 61.30
C GLY A 476 -6.18 -19.34 61.82
N ALA A 477 -6.48 -20.63 61.98
CA ALA A 477 -5.51 -21.63 62.40
C ALA A 477 -4.67 -22.13 61.19
N PRO A 478 -3.35 -22.35 61.36
CA PRO A 478 -2.54 -22.97 60.32
C PRO A 478 -2.93 -24.44 60.15
N ILE A 479 -3.02 -24.88 58.91
CA ILE A 479 -3.20 -26.30 58.56
C ILE A 479 -1.78 -26.84 58.30
N GLY A 480 -1.39 -27.76 59.19
CA GLY A 480 -0.10 -28.45 59.22
C GLY A 480 1.15 -27.55 59.16
N ALA A 481 2.14 -27.98 58.37
CA ALA A 481 3.50 -27.46 58.35
C ALA A 481 3.76 -26.51 57.16
N PRO A 482 4.63 -25.50 57.32
CA PRO A 482 5.05 -24.68 56.18
C PRO A 482 5.86 -25.50 55.17
N MET A 483 5.55 -25.36 53.89
CA MET A 483 6.26 -25.99 52.77
C MET A 483 7.39 -25.06 52.31
N THR A 484 8.65 -25.46 52.53
CA THR A 484 9.83 -24.55 52.45
C THR A 484 10.86 -24.92 51.39
N GLU A 485 10.46 -25.57 50.28
CA GLU A 485 11.40 -26.00 49.22
C GLU A 485 11.83 -24.86 48.26
N HIS A 486 11.31 -23.64 48.41
CA HIS A 486 11.73 -22.50 47.59
C HIS A 486 12.98 -21.82 48.18
N ASP A 487 14.02 -21.69 47.35
CA ASP A 487 15.32 -21.08 47.69
C ASP A 487 15.25 -19.54 47.58
N GLY A 488 14.20 -18.95 48.15
CA GLY A 488 13.89 -17.53 48.09
C GLY A 488 12.40 -17.27 48.30
N MET A 489 12.03 -16.00 48.40
CA MET A 489 10.64 -15.55 48.61
C MET A 489 9.64 -16.21 47.65
N VAL A 490 8.53 -16.72 48.17
CA VAL A 490 7.38 -17.12 47.33
C VAL A 490 6.61 -15.88 46.93
N VAL A 491 6.55 -15.60 45.63
CA VAL A 491 6.01 -14.35 45.10
C VAL A 491 4.54 -14.48 44.74
N SER A 492 4.12 -15.65 44.23
CA SER A 492 2.75 -15.94 43.81
C SER A 492 2.33 -17.35 44.22
N VAL A 493 1.07 -17.52 44.64
CA VAL A 493 0.43 -18.82 44.91
C VAL A 493 -0.98 -18.87 44.32
N ALA A 494 -1.42 -20.06 43.90
CA ALA A 494 -2.81 -20.29 43.47
C ALA A 494 -3.25 -21.74 43.77
N PHE A 495 -4.55 -21.94 44.00
CA PHE A 495 -5.16 -23.28 44.04
C PHE A 495 -5.65 -23.70 42.65
N ALA A 496 -5.62 -25.01 42.37
CA ALA A 496 -6.40 -25.60 41.28
C ALA A 496 -7.89 -25.67 41.64
N GLN A 497 -8.76 -25.75 40.64
CA GLN A 497 -10.21 -25.85 40.82
C GLN A 497 -10.66 -27.15 41.54
N ASP A 498 -9.80 -28.17 41.56
CA ASP A 498 -9.99 -29.38 42.36
C ASP A 498 -9.80 -29.17 43.89
N GLY A 499 -9.15 -28.07 44.30
CA GLY A 499 -8.79 -27.79 45.70
C GLY A 499 -7.76 -28.76 46.31
N GLN A 500 -7.19 -29.67 45.53
CA GLN A 500 -6.19 -30.66 45.93
C GLN A 500 -4.77 -30.28 45.54
N ARG A 501 -4.61 -29.40 44.54
CA ARG A 501 -3.31 -28.91 44.07
C ARG A 501 -3.13 -27.42 44.32
N ILE A 502 -1.90 -27.05 44.68
CA ILE A 502 -1.42 -25.67 44.82
C ILE A 502 -0.25 -25.49 43.86
N VAL A 503 -0.17 -24.35 43.19
CA VAL A 503 1.02 -23.91 42.43
C VAL A 503 1.64 -22.69 43.12
N SER A 504 2.97 -22.58 43.09
CA SER A 504 3.70 -21.41 43.56
C SER A 504 4.82 -20.99 42.62
N GLY A 505 5.03 -19.68 42.49
CA GLY A 505 6.17 -19.07 41.80
C GLY A 505 7.17 -18.49 42.79
N GLY A 506 8.45 -18.82 42.63
CA GLY A 506 9.53 -18.40 43.52
C GLY A 506 10.44 -17.30 42.94
N ALA A 507 11.06 -16.54 43.85
CA ALA A 507 12.17 -15.65 43.53
C ALA A 507 13.44 -16.40 43.05
N ASP A 508 13.49 -17.72 43.29
CA ASP A 508 14.47 -18.67 42.76
C ASP A 508 14.30 -18.97 41.25
N GLY A 509 13.26 -18.45 40.61
CA GLY A 509 12.97 -18.65 39.19
C GLY A 509 12.28 -19.99 38.89
N THR A 510 11.81 -20.70 39.91
CA THR A 510 11.10 -21.98 39.76
C THR A 510 9.59 -21.83 39.91
N VAL A 511 8.84 -22.72 39.26
CA VAL A 511 7.43 -22.97 39.59
C VAL A 511 7.34 -24.33 40.28
N ARG A 512 6.65 -24.40 41.41
CA ARG A 512 6.46 -25.64 42.18
C ARG A 512 4.98 -26.01 42.30
N LEU A 513 4.71 -27.30 42.24
CA LEU A 513 3.39 -27.89 42.43
C LEU A 513 3.35 -28.63 43.78
N TRP A 514 2.26 -28.52 44.51
CA TRP A 514 2.10 -29.09 45.86
C TRP A 514 0.74 -29.78 46.02
N ASN A 515 0.69 -30.79 46.88
CA ASN A 515 -0.53 -31.42 47.31
C ASN A 515 -1.08 -30.68 48.55
N ALA A 516 -2.32 -30.19 48.46
CA ALA A 516 -2.97 -29.39 49.49
C ALA A 516 -3.51 -30.19 50.70
N ASP A 517 -3.57 -31.52 50.59
CA ASP A 517 -4.13 -32.39 51.64
C ASP A 517 -3.04 -33.06 52.49
N ILE A 518 -1.81 -33.23 51.94
CA ILE A 518 -0.64 -33.74 52.66
C ILE A 518 0.54 -32.76 52.75
N GLU A 519 0.38 -31.54 52.22
CA GLU A 519 1.34 -30.42 52.32
C GLU A 519 2.76 -30.80 51.84
N ALA A 520 2.84 -31.44 50.68
CA ALA A 520 4.10 -31.96 50.11
C ALA A 520 4.26 -31.58 48.63
N PRO A 521 5.50 -31.37 48.15
CA PRO A 521 5.76 -31.09 46.73
C PRO A 521 5.41 -32.29 45.84
N ILE A 522 4.83 -32.02 44.66
CA ILE A 522 4.46 -33.01 43.66
C ILE A 522 5.56 -33.13 42.60
N GLY A 523 6.66 -33.78 42.98
CA GLY A 523 7.82 -34.01 42.10
C GLY A 523 8.77 -32.81 42.01
N GLU A 524 9.60 -32.80 40.96
CA GLU A 524 10.64 -31.79 40.73
C GLU A 524 10.05 -30.41 40.35
N PRO A 525 10.77 -29.30 40.63
CA PRO A 525 10.36 -27.97 40.20
C PRO A 525 10.37 -27.83 38.67
N MET A 526 9.37 -27.11 38.15
CA MET A 526 9.38 -26.62 36.78
C MET A 526 10.43 -25.51 36.65
N THR A 527 11.38 -25.70 35.74
CA THR A 527 12.53 -24.81 35.54
C THR A 527 12.59 -24.31 34.10
N GLY A 528 13.00 -23.06 33.92
CA GLY A 528 13.14 -22.46 32.59
C GLY A 528 13.17 -20.94 32.58
N HIS A 529 12.56 -20.27 33.58
CA HIS A 529 12.72 -18.82 33.72
C HIS A 529 14.15 -18.45 34.12
N ALA A 530 14.67 -17.37 33.54
CA ALA A 530 16.01 -16.84 33.80
C ALA A 530 16.04 -15.81 34.95
N GLY A 531 14.90 -15.57 35.59
CA GLY A 531 14.72 -14.69 36.75
C GLY A 531 13.49 -15.09 37.56
N ALA A 532 13.19 -14.32 38.61
CA ALA A 532 12.08 -14.59 39.52
C ALA A 532 10.74 -14.79 38.79
N VAL A 533 9.94 -15.77 39.24
CA VAL A 533 8.57 -15.95 38.77
C VAL A 533 7.65 -15.03 39.58
N ALA A 534 7.12 -14.00 38.93
CA ALA A 534 6.32 -12.96 39.60
C ALA A 534 4.85 -13.36 39.78
N SER A 535 4.31 -14.19 38.87
CA SER A 535 2.90 -14.62 38.88
C SER A 535 2.74 -16.03 38.36
N VAL A 536 1.83 -16.80 38.95
CA VAL A 536 1.41 -18.14 38.50
C VAL A 536 -0.11 -18.30 38.57
N ALA A 537 -0.69 -19.07 37.65
CA ALA A 537 -2.10 -19.44 37.70
C ALA A 537 -2.33 -20.84 37.08
N PHE A 538 -3.36 -21.54 37.55
CA PHE A 538 -3.90 -22.72 36.86
C PHE A 538 -4.89 -22.31 35.76
N ALA A 539 -4.97 -23.11 34.71
CA ALA A 539 -6.10 -23.09 33.80
C ALA A 539 -7.38 -23.61 34.50
N PRO A 540 -8.58 -23.23 34.03
CA PRO A 540 -9.85 -23.74 34.57
C PRO A 540 -9.97 -25.27 34.54
N ASP A 541 -9.33 -25.91 33.57
CA ASP A 541 -9.25 -27.38 33.44
C ASP A 541 -8.37 -28.06 34.50
N GLY A 542 -7.49 -27.31 35.18
CA GLY A 542 -6.48 -27.83 36.11
C GLY A 542 -5.38 -28.71 35.47
N ALA A 543 -5.36 -28.87 34.16
CA ALA A 543 -4.35 -29.62 33.41
C ALA A 543 -3.16 -28.74 33.02
N ARG A 544 -3.35 -27.41 32.93
CA ARG A 544 -2.29 -26.45 32.55
C ARG A 544 -2.00 -25.43 33.66
N ILE A 545 -0.76 -24.96 33.67
CA ILE A 545 -0.25 -23.88 34.52
C ILE A 545 0.36 -22.82 33.62
N VAL A 546 0.20 -21.54 33.97
CA VAL A 546 0.90 -20.41 33.35
C VAL A 546 1.77 -19.69 34.38
N SER A 547 2.94 -19.22 33.96
CA SER A 547 3.85 -18.41 34.77
C SER A 547 4.38 -17.19 34.02
N GLY A 548 4.48 -16.05 34.71
CA GLY A 548 5.09 -14.81 34.24
C GLY A 548 6.43 -14.55 34.94
N GLY A 549 7.48 -14.29 34.17
CA GLY A 549 8.84 -14.12 34.68
C GLY A 549 9.36 -12.68 34.65
N ALA A 550 10.28 -12.38 35.56
CA ALA A 550 11.15 -11.19 35.51
C ALA A 550 12.12 -11.20 34.30
N ASP A 551 12.17 -12.30 33.54
CA ASP A 551 12.88 -12.43 32.27
C ASP A 551 12.09 -11.93 31.04
N GLY A 552 10.89 -11.38 31.25
CA GLY A 552 10.02 -10.87 30.17
C GLY A 552 9.27 -11.96 29.40
N THR A 553 9.31 -13.21 29.86
CA THR A 553 8.62 -14.34 29.24
C THR A 553 7.37 -14.75 30.00
N VAL A 554 6.37 -15.25 29.25
CA VAL A 554 5.28 -16.06 29.81
C VAL A 554 5.48 -17.51 29.36
N ARG A 555 5.29 -18.46 30.27
CA ARG A 555 5.46 -19.90 30.01
C ARG A 555 4.22 -20.67 30.39
N LEU A 556 3.89 -21.67 29.57
CA LEU A 556 2.86 -22.66 29.84
C LEU A 556 3.53 -23.97 30.27
N TRP A 557 2.87 -24.70 31.15
CA TRP A 557 3.35 -25.98 31.68
C TRP A 557 2.19 -26.96 31.78
N ASP A 558 2.49 -28.23 31.53
CA ASP A 558 1.59 -29.35 31.82
C ASP A 558 1.65 -29.65 33.32
N ALA A 559 0.50 -29.67 33.99
CA ALA A 559 0.43 -29.82 35.45
C ALA A 559 0.76 -31.23 35.94
N ASP A 560 0.66 -32.25 35.08
CA ASP A 560 0.90 -33.65 35.44
C ASP A 560 2.36 -34.04 35.14
N THR A 561 2.86 -33.71 33.94
CA THR A 561 4.24 -34.01 33.51
C THR A 561 5.27 -33.01 34.03
N LYS A 562 4.87 -31.74 34.27
CA LYS A 562 5.74 -30.57 34.53
C LYS A 562 6.65 -30.16 33.36
N GLU A 563 6.37 -30.65 32.16
CA GLU A 563 7.08 -30.22 30.96
C GLU A 563 6.51 -28.89 30.43
N PRO A 564 7.35 -28.02 29.83
CA PRO A 564 6.88 -26.80 29.20
C PRO A 564 6.02 -27.10 27.96
N ILE A 565 4.89 -26.43 27.84
CA ILE A 565 4.00 -26.53 26.67
C ILE A 565 4.41 -25.45 25.67
N GLY A 566 5.04 -25.88 24.58
CA GLY A 566 5.50 -24.99 23.51
C GLY A 566 6.72 -24.15 23.87
N GLU A 567 6.99 -23.14 23.04
CA GLU A 567 8.05 -22.15 23.29
C GLU A 567 7.54 -21.05 24.24
N PRO A 568 8.44 -20.35 24.97
CA PRO A 568 8.05 -19.21 25.80
C PRO A 568 7.40 -18.10 24.97
N LEU A 569 6.26 -17.60 25.43
CA LEU A 569 5.59 -16.45 24.84
C LEU A 569 6.43 -15.20 25.14
N THR A 570 6.85 -14.50 24.09
CA THR A 570 7.81 -13.38 24.16
C THR A 570 7.24 -12.10 23.56
N GLY A 571 7.57 -10.97 24.17
CA GLY A 571 7.15 -9.65 23.67
C GLY A 571 7.10 -8.55 24.74
N HIS A 572 7.10 -8.90 26.03
CA HIS A 572 7.31 -7.91 27.09
C HIS A 572 8.78 -7.45 27.10
N GLU A 573 9.01 -6.14 27.07
CA GLU A 573 10.33 -5.48 27.14
C GLU A 573 10.84 -5.36 28.61
N SER A 574 9.99 -5.67 29.61
CA SER A 574 10.33 -5.74 31.05
C SER A 574 9.59 -6.88 31.77
N TRP A 575 9.66 -6.93 33.10
CA TRP A 575 9.09 -7.99 33.94
C TRP A 575 7.58 -8.19 33.71
N VAL A 576 7.18 -9.45 33.52
CA VAL A 576 5.77 -9.82 33.48
C VAL A 576 5.26 -9.94 34.92
N LEU A 577 4.51 -8.94 35.40
CA LEU A 577 4.11 -8.85 36.81
C LEU A 577 2.90 -9.73 37.14
N PHE A 578 2.04 -9.99 36.17
CA PHE A 578 0.81 -10.78 36.33
C PHE A 578 0.53 -11.65 35.11
N VAL A 579 0.01 -12.85 35.36
CA VAL A 579 -0.54 -13.78 34.35
C VAL A 579 -1.83 -14.40 34.86
N THR A 580 -2.80 -14.61 33.98
CA THR A 580 -4.03 -15.37 34.28
C THR A 580 -4.56 -16.05 33.02
N PHE A 581 -5.35 -17.10 33.17
CA PHE A 581 -6.13 -17.66 32.06
C PHE A 581 -7.47 -16.93 31.91
N SER A 582 -8.04 -16.97 30.71
CA SER A 582 -9.47 -16.73 30.52
C SER A 582 -10.31 -17.82 31.23
N PRO A 583 -11.54 -17.52 31.70
CA PRO A 583 -12.54 -18.47 32.15
C PRO A 583 -12.79 -19.68 31.25
N ASP A 584 -12.66 -19.56 29.92
CA ASP A 584 -12.71 -20.70 28.99
C ASP A 584 -11.40 -21.52 28.91
N GLY A 585 -10.30 -21.00 29.45
CA GLY A 585 -8.97 -21.61 29.42
C GLY A 585 -8.24 -21.54 28.08
N GLN A 586 -8.81 -20.87 27.06
CA GLN A 586 -8.23 -20.79 25.71
C GLN A 586 -7.17 -19.69 25.59
N ARG A 587 -7.21 -18.67 26.45
CA ARG A 587 -6.33 -17.50 26.39
C ARG A 587 -5.54 -17.33 27.68
N VAL A 588 -4.39 -16.70 27.56
CA VAL A 588 -3.64 -16.13 28.69
C VAL A 588 -3.63 -14.62 28.57
N ILE A 589 -3.85 -13.93 29.68
CA ILE A 589 -3.68 -12.49 29.80
C ILE A 589 -2.45 -12.23 30.67
N SER A 590 -1.54 -11.37 30.20
CA SER A 590 -0.37 -10.94 30.95
C SER A 590 -0.16 -9.43 30.86
N GLY A 591 0.72 -8.88 31.71
CA GLY A 591 1.11 -7.47 31.57
C GLY A 591 2.48 -7.15 32.17
N GLY A 592 3.11 -6.16 31.55
CA GLY A 592 4.46 -5.71 31.86
C GLY A 592 4.46 -4.42 32.66
N GLY A 593 5.15 -4.41 33.81
CA GLY A 593 5.08 -3.31 34.78
C GLY A 593 5.59 -1.96 34.26
N ASP A 594 6.81 -1.93 33.72
CA ASP A 594 7.47 -0.68 33.30
C ASP A 594 7.04 -0.18 31.91
N GLU A 595 6.54 -1.09 31.08
CA GLU A 595 6.11 -0.79 29.71
C GLU A 595 4.62 -0.41 29.61
N GLY A 596 3.83 -0.69 30.66
CA GLY A 596 2.41 -0.32 30.72
C GLY A 596 1.51 -1.06 29.72
N THR A 597 1.94 -2.21 29.20
CA THR A 597 1.16 -3.02 28.25
C THR A 597 0.46 -4.20 28.92
N VAL A 598 -0.69 -4.54 28.37
CA VAL A 598 -1.43 -5.77 28.62
C VAL A 598 -1.46 -6.53 27.31
N ARG A 599 -1.17 -7.83 27.36
CA ARG A 599 -1.17 -8.73 26.20
C ARG A 599 -2.18 -9.85 26.43
N VAL A 600 -2.97 -10.13 25.39
CA VAL A 600 -3.83 -11.31 25.34
C VAL A 600 -3.23 -12.28 24.33
N TRP A 601 -2.85 -13.45 24.83
CA TRP A 601 -2.27 -14.54 24.07
C TRP A 601 -3.34 -15.58 23.82
N ASP A 602 -3.47 -16.01 22.58
CA ASP A 602 -4.10 -17.28 22.28
C ASP A 602 -3.17 -18.43 22.73
N VAL A 603 -3.70 -19.36 23.53
CA VAL A 603 -2.98 -20.54 24.02
C VAL A 603 -3.75 -21.83 23.72
N GLU A 604 -4.55 -21.79 22.65
CA GLU A 604 -5.21 -22.92 22.02
C GLU A 604 -4.19 -23.97 21.55
N ILE A 605 -3.84 -24.90 22.44
CA ILE A 605 -3.14 -26.14 22.06
C ILE A 605 -3.78 -27.31 22.81
N GLY A 606 -4.74 -27.96 22.15
CA GLY A 606 -4.77 -29.41 22.21
C GLY A 606 -3.55 -29.93 21.47
N SER A 607 -2.63 -30.62 22.15
CA SER A 607 -1.41 -31.08 21.50
C SER A 607 -1.71 -32.18 20.47
N ALA A 608 -1.55 -31.83 19.19
CA ALA A 608 -1.17 -32.83 18.21
C ALA A 608 0.13 -33.46 18.75
N GLY A 609 0.15 -34.80 18.86
CA GLY A 609 1.25 -35.49 19.51
C GLY A 609 2.58 -35.22 18.80
N GLN A 610 3.70 -35.49 19.48
CA GLN A 610 5.05 -35.42 18.90
C GLN A 610 5.17 -36.32 17.65
N GLY A 611 4.86 -35.77 16.47
CA GLY A 611 4.76 -36.51 15.21
C GLY A 611 4.36 -35.61 14.04
N SER A 612 4.80 -35.96 12.83
CA SER A 612 4.42 -35.20 11.63
C SER A 612 2.96 -35.47 11.26
N VAL A 613 2.15 -34.42 11.14
CA VAL A 613 0.81 -34.51 10.53
C VAL A 613 0.99 -34.64 9.01
N MET A 614 0.41 -35.69 8.43
CA MET A 614 0.53 -36.01 7.00
C MET A 614 -0.66 -35.53 6.18
N SER A 615 -1.84 -35.45 6.80
CA SER A 615 -3.08 -35.04 6.13
C SER A 615 -4.10 -34.48 7.12
N VAL A 616 -4.97 -33.58 6.65
CA VAL A 616 -6.10 -33.04 7.41
C VAL A 616 -7.35 -32.99 6.53
N ALA A 617 -8.52 -33.17 7.13
CA ALA A 617 -9.81 -33.01 6.45
C ALA A 617 -10.87 -32.42 7.38
N PHE A 618 -11.61 -31.42 6.91
CA PHE A 618 -12.79 -30.90 7.60
C PHE A 618 -14.01 -31.81 7.37
N ALA A 619 -14.87 -31.90 8.38
CA ALA A 619 -16.22 -32.40 8.23
C ALA A 619 -17.06 -31.40 7.41
N PRO A 620 -18.09 -31.85 6.65
CA PRO A 620 -18.92 -30.96 5.83
C PRO A 620 -19.71 -29.91 6.62
N ASP A 621 -19.87 -30.11 7.94
CA ASP A 621 -20.47 -29.14 8.85
C ASP A 621 -19.53 -27.96 9.17
N GLY A 622 -18.23 -28.07 8.87
CA GLY A 622 -17.20 -27.08 9.18
C GLY A 622 -16.81 -27.00 10.66
N ARG A 623 -17.50 -27.73 11.54
CA ARG A 623 -17.36 -27.66 13.01
C ARG A 623 -16.43 -28.73 13.57
N ARG A 624 -16.06 -29.72 12.77
CA ARG A 624 -15.06 -30.74 13.12
C ARG A 624 -14.01 -30.85 12.02
N PHE A 625 -12.80 -31.22 12.40
CA PHE A 625 -11.79 -31.69 11.45
C PHE A 625 -11.02 -32.88 12.02
N VAL A 626 -10.37 -33.64 11.14
CA VAL A 626 -9.52 -34.78 11.51
C VAL A 626 -8.12 -34.56 10.98
N SER A 627 -7.11 -34.85 11.79
CA SER A 627 -5.69 -34.89 11.40
C SER A 627 -5.19 -36.32 11.41
N ALA A 628 -4.34 -36.67 10.45
CA ALA A 628 -3.69 -37.97 10.32
C ALA A 628 -2.18 -37.84 10.56
N GLY A 629 -1.62 -38.65 11.46
CA GLY A 629 -0.22 -38.59 11.90
C GLY A 629 0.68 -39.69 11.33
N ALA A 630 1.98 -39.39 11.29
CA ALA A 630 3.05 -40.35 11.01
C ALA A 630 3.28 -41.39 12.12
N ASP A 631 2.68 -41.17 13.29
CA ASP A 631 2.62 -42.12 14.41
C ASP A 631 1.52 -43.17 14.26
N GLY A 632 0.68 -43.08 13.21
CA GLY A 632 -0.47 -43.95 12.99
C GLY A 632 -1.75 -43.51 13.72
N THR A 633 -1.72 -42.37 14.41
CA THR A 633 -2.92 -41.79 15.03
C THR A 633 -3.72 -40.99 14.02
N LEU A 634 -5.05 -41.04 14.12
CA LEU A 634 -5.89 -39.94 13.70
C LEU A 634 -6.43 -39.23 14.93
N LYS A 635 -6.50 -37.90 14.91
CA LYS A 635 -7.13 -37.10 15.97
C LYS A 635 -8.31 -36.33 15.38
N LEU A 636 -9.46 -36.40 16.04
CA LEU A 636 -10.66 -35.64 15.73
C LEU A 636 -10.69 -34.39 16.61
N TRP A 637 -11.03 -33.26 16.01
CA TRP A 637 -10.96 -31.93 16.60
C TRP A 637 -12.29 -31.21 16.44
N ASP A 638 -12.62 -30.36 17.41
CA ASP A 638 -13.60 -29.30 17.25
C ASP A 638 -12.92 -28.13 16.55
N ALA A 639 -13.55 -27.62 15.49
CA ALA A 639 -12.98 -26.57 14.64
C ALA A 639 -13.35 -25.16 15.11
N ASP A 640 -14.36 -25.03 15.97
CA ASP A 640 -14.74 -23.76 16.59
C ASP A 640 -13.82 -23.44 17.79
N THR A 641 -13.22 -24.46 18.42
CA THR A 641 -12.44 -24.35 19.69
C THR A 641 -11.04 -24.97 19.68
N GLY A 642 -10.56 -25.47 18.54
CA GLY A 642 -9.25 -26.13 18.35
C GLY A 642 -8.99 -27.35 19.24
N SER A 643 -10.03 -27.85 19.92
CA SER A 643 -9.90 -28.80 21.02
C SER A 643 -10.05 -30.24 20.53
N PRO A 644 -9.28 -31.21 21.06
CA PRO A 644 -9.34 -32.59 20.60
C PRO A 644 -10.60 -33.27 21.14
N ILE A 645 -11.49 -33.68 20.24
CA ILE A 645 -12.68 -34.49 20.55
C ILE A 645 -12.27 -35.94 20.88
N GLY A 646 -11.16 -36.43 20.32
CA GLY A 646 -10.54 -37.69 20.70
C GLY A 646 -9.74 -38.34 19.59
N GLU A 647 -9.12 -39.47 19.90
CA GLU A 647 -8.21 -40.18 19.01
C GLU A 647 -8.87 -41.42 18.38
N LEU A 648 -8.47 -41.74 17.15
CA LEU A 648 -8.77 -42.96 16.43
C LEU A 648 -7.44 -43.61 16.07
N THR A 649 -7.02 -44.61 16.85
CA THR A 649 -5.72 -45.28 16.65
C THR A 649 -5.83 -46.33 15.55
N ALA A 650 -5.07 -46.18 14.45
CA ALA A 650 -4.90 -47.26 13.49
C ALA A 650 -3.94 -48.32 14.05
N GLU A 651 -4.26 -49.61 13.88
CA GLU A 651 -3.40 -50.67 14.42
C GLU A 651 -2.03 -50.77 13.72
N GLN A 652 -1.88 -50.25 12.48
CA GLN A 652 -0.67 -50.38 11.68
C GLN A 652 -0.42 -49.19 10.72
N GLY A 653 0.81 -48.67 10.75
CA GLY A 653 1.39 -47.80 9.72
C GLY A 653 1.14 -46.29 9.87
N VAL A 654 1.88 -45.51 9.09
CA VAL A 654 1.68 -44.06 8.91
C VAL A 654 0.35 -43.82 8.21
N VAL A 655 -0.48 -42.90 8.68
CA VAL A 655 -1.71 -42.51 7.95
C VAL A 655 -1.37 -41.38 6.98
N MET A 656 -1.39 -41.66 5.68
CA MET A 656 -0.97 -40.70 4.63
C MET A 656 -2.06 -39.73 4.21
N SER A 657 -3.33 -40.15 4.26
CA SER A 657 -4.46 -39.37 3.76
C SER A 657 -5.72 -39.70 4.54
N VAL A 658 -6.53 -38.68 4.78
CA VAL A 658 -7.82 -38.79 5.46
C VAL A 658 -8.89 -37.97 4.75
N SER A 659 -10.15 -38.43 4.78
CA SER A 659 -11.30 -37.72 4.19
C SER A 659 -12.58 -38.00 4.98
N PHE A 660 -13.44 -36.99 5.14
CA PHE A 660 -14.79 -37.17 5.68
C PHE A 660 -15.78 -37.56 4.58
N SER A 661 -16.78 -38.34 4.97
CA SER A 661 -17.98 -38.58 4.17
C SER A 661 -18.85 -37.31 4.09
N PRO A 662 -19.66 -37.14 3.02
CA PRO A 662 -20.48 -35.94 2.81
C PRO A 662 -21.58 -35.68 3.85
N ASP A 663 -21.89 -36.65 4.71
CA ASP A 663 -22.80 -36.49 5.85
C ASP A 663 -22.07 -36.25 7.19
N GLY A 664 -20.73 -36.21 7.18
CA GLY A 664 -19.90 -35.97 8.36
C GLY A 664 -19.88 -37.11 9.39
N ARG A 665 -20.43 -38.29 9.07
CA ARG A 665 -20.57 -39.40 10.03
C ARG A 665 -19.48 -40.46 9.95
N ARG A 666 -18.84 -40.57 8.79
CA ARG A 666 -17.74 -41.50 8.53
C ARG A 666 -16.47 -40.78 8.14
N ILE A 667 -15.34 -41.32 8.56
CA ILE A 667 -13.99 -40.91 8.15
C ILE A 667 -13.37 -42.08 7.40
N VAL A 668 -12.64 -41.83 6.32
CA VAL A 668 -11.81 -42.82 5.62
C VAL A 668 -10.34 -42.42 5.70
N SER A 669 -9.45 -43.38 5.91
CA SER A 669 -8.01 -43.18 5.99
C SER A 669 -7.24 -44.17 5.11
N GLY A 670 -6.17 -43.71 4.45
CA GLY A 670 -5.22 -44.55 3.70
C GLY A 670 -3.87 -44.66 4.41
N THR A 671 -3.31 -45.87 4.49
CA THR A 671 -2.07 -46.14 5.24
C THR A 671 -0.84 -46.42 4.37
N PHE A 672 0.32 -46.05 4.92
CA PHE A 672 1.66 -46.42 4.48
C PHE A 672 2.31 -47.29 5.56
N ALA A 673 2.55 -48.56 5.24
CA ALA A 673 3.23 -49.51 6.13
C ALA A 673 4.67 -49.75 5.64
N PRO A 674 5.69 -49.10 6.23
CA PRO A 674 7.08 -49.37 5.90
C PRO A 674 7.47 -50.78 6.37
N ALA A 675 8.36 -51.47 5.64
CA ALA A 675 8.90 -52.75 6.10
C ALA A 675 9.78 -52.52 7.34
N SER A 676 9.32 -52.98 8.51
CA SER A 676 10.03 -52.82 9.79
C SER A 676 11.34 -53.60 9.89
N ASP A 677 11.59 -54.55 9.00
CA ASP A 677 12.77 -55.43 8.98
C ASP A 677 13.52 -55.48 7.62
N GLY A 678 13.09 -54.66 6.65
CA GLY A 678 13.66 -54.65 5.30
C GLY A 678 13.24 -55.81 4.39
N THR A 679 12.32 -56.68 4.81
CA THR A 679 11.78 -57.77 3.97
C THR A 679 10.28 -57.59 3.70
N THR A 680 9.94 -57.36 2.42
CA THR A 680 8.58 -57.10 1.90
C THR A 680 7.83 -55.95 2.58
N ALA A 681 7.73 -54.81 1.88
CA ALA A 681 6.80 -53.74 2.25
C ALA A 681 5.37 -54.30 2.36
N GLN A 682 4.71 -54.03 3.48
CA GLN A 682 3.30 -54.40 3.65
C GLN A 682 2.45 -53.47 2.77
N SER A 683 1.43 -54.06 2.13
CA SER A 683 0.47 -53.26 1.35
C SER A 683 -0.32 -52.35 2.27
N GLY A 684 -0.46 -51.09 1.86
CA GLY A 684 -1.32 -50.13 2.54
C GLY A 684 -2.78 -50.56 2.49
N THR A 685 -3.53 -50.17 3.50
CA THR A 685 -4.96 -50.45 3.66
C THR A 685 -5.78 -49.17 3.58
N VAL A 686 -7.06 -49.32 3.28
CA VAL A 686 -8.06 -48.28 3.48
C VAL A 686 -8.91 -48.66 4.69
N GLN A 687 -9.00 -47.80 5.70
CA GLN A 687 -9.82 -48.03 6.88
C GLN A 687 -10.97 -47.03 6.92
N LEU A 688 -12.15 -47.52 7.29
CA LEU A 688 -13.35 -46.73 7.52
C LEU A 688 -13.60 -46.60 9.02
N TRP A 689 -14.04 -45.43 9.48
CA TRP A 689 -14.26 -45.11 10.88
C TRP A 689 -15.61 -44.43 11.08
N ASP A 690 -16.21 -44.65 12.24
CA ASP A 690 -17.37 -43.91 12.72
C ASP A 690 -16.88 -42.65 13.46
N ALA A 691 -17.30 -41.47 13.01
CA ALA A 691 -16.80 -40.19 13.50
C ALA A 691 -17.32 -39.85 14.91
N ASP A 692 -18.46 -40.42 15.32
CA ASP A 692 -19.11 -40.09 16.60
C ASP A 692 -18.65 -41.07 17.69
N THR A 693 -18.53 -42.36 17.37
CA THR A 693 -18.01 -43.37 18.32
C THR A 693 -16.48 -43.49 18.32
N ARG A 694 -15.79 -42.97 17.29
CA ARG A 694 -14.33 -43.06 17.08
C ARG A 694 -13.81 -44.50 16.96
N GLN A 695 -14.63 -45.40 16.41
CA GLN A 695 -14.31 -46.83 16.25
C GLN A 695 -14.18 -47.21 14.77
N PRO A 696 -13.35 -48.22 14.42
CA PRO A 696 -13.24 -48.71 13.06
C PRO A 696 -14.53 -49.43 12.64
N ILE A 697 -15.04 -49.10 11.45
CA ILE A 697 -16.20 -49.76 10.84
C ILE A 697 -15.73 -51.04 10.14
N GLY A 698 -15.46 -52.06 10.96
CA GLY A 698 -15.01 -53.38 10.54
C GLY A 698 -13.60 -53.43 9.94
N GLU A 699 -13.21 -54.61 9.47
CA GLU A 699 -11.86 -54.92 8.96
C GLU A 699 -11.30 -53.93 7.91
N PRO A 700 -9.97 -53.71 7.88
CA PRO A 700 -9.31 -52.91 6.84
C PRO A 700 -9.55 -53.45 5.43
N MET A 701 -9.81 -52.53 4.50
CA MET A 701 -10.04 -52.82 3.09
C MET A 701 -8.68 -53.02 2.40
N THR A 702 -8.45 -54.24 1.94
CA THR A 702 -7.19 -54.70 1.33
C THR A 702 -7.33 -54.91 -0.18
N GLY A 703 -6.26 -54.65 -0.92
CA GLY A 703 -6.23 -54.92 -2.37
C GLY A 703 -5.11 -54.22 -3.13
N HIS A 704 -4.71 -53.02 -2.72
CA HIS A 704 -3.51 -52.39 -3.29
C HIS A 704 -2.28 -53.30 -3.09
N GLN A 705 -1.35 -53.27 -4.04
CA GLN A 705 -0.11 -54.04 -4.02
C GLN A 705 1.08 -53.17 -3.58
N GLY A 706 0.79 -52.16 -2.77
CA GLY A 706 1.70 -51.09 -2.37
C GLY A 706 1.00 -50.17 -1.36
N HIS A 707 1.61 -49.04 -1.03
CA HIS A 707 1.09 -48.08 -0.06
C HIS A 707 -0.12 -47.31 -0.60
N VAL A 708 -1.00 -46.81 0.28
CA VAL A 708 -2.12 -45.96 -0.12
C VAL A 708 -1.78 -44.51 0.22
N PHE A 709 -1.58 -43.68 -0.81
CA PHE A 709 -1.17 -42.29 -0.64
C PHE A 709 -2.33 -41.31 -0.51
N SER A 710 -3.47 -41.61 -1.14
CA SER A 710 -4.63 -40.69 -1.15
C SER A 710 -5.95 -41.46 -1.11
N VAL A 711 -6.90 -40.95 -0.33
CA VAL A 711 -8.29 -41.45 -0.25
C VAL A 711 -9.28 -40.29 -0.40
N ALA A 712 -10.40 -40.54 -1.08
CA ALA A 712 -11.47 -39.56 -1.25
C ALA A 712 -12.86 -40.22 -1.26
N PHE A 713 -13.83 -39.64 -0.55
CA PHE A 713 -15.24 -39.98 -0.72
C PHE A 713 -15.83 -39.40 -2.01
N ALA A 714 -16.75 -40.12 -2.62
CA ALA A 714 -17.66 -39.57 -3.62
C ALA A 714 -18.68 -38.61 -2.97
N PRO A 715 -19.16 -37.58 -3.66
CA PRO A 715 -20.13 -36.61 -3.12
C PRO A 715 -21.47 -37.19 -2.65
N ASN A 716 -21.80 -38.43 -3.06
CA ASN A 716 -22.98 -39.16 -2.59
C ASN A 716 -22.73 -40.02 -1.35
N GLY A 717 -21.50 -40.12 -0.86
CA GLY A 717 -21.10 -40.93 0.30
C GLY A 717 -21.11 -42.45 0.08
N LEU A 718 -21.47 -42.94 -1.11
CA LEU A 718 -21.64 -44.37 -1.41
C LEU A 718 -20.37 -45.04 -1.94
N ARG A 719 -19.41 -44.27 -2.46
CA ARG A 719 -18.15 -44.78 -2.99
C ARG A 719 -16.95 -44.08 -2.37
N ILE A 720 -15.85 -44.81 -2.27
CA ILE A 720 -14.53 -44.33 -1.87
C ILE A 720 -13.57 -44.62 -3.03
N ALA A 721 -12.70 -43.67 -3.36
CA ALA A 721 -11.56 -43.88 -4.25
C ALA A 721 -10.26 -43.88 -3.43
N SER A 722 -9.31 -44.73 -3.80
CA SER A 722 -7.96 -44.74 -3.23
C SER A 722 -6.89 -44.81 -4.33
N GLY A 723 -5.86 -43.97 -4.22
CA GLY A 723 -4.66 -43.99 -5.07
C GLY A 723 -3.50 -44.70 -4.37
N GLY A 724 -2.84 -45.60 -5.08
CA GLY A 724 -1.78 -46.44 -4.53
C GLY A 724 -0.40 -46.27 -5.19
N SER A 725 0.64 -46.66 -4.47
CA SER A 725 2.01 -46.79 -4.99
C SER A 725 2.17 -47.91 -6.03
N ASP A 726 1.13 -48.71 -6.24
CA ASP A 726 1.03 -49.71 -7.32
C ASP A 726 0.60 -49.11 -8.67
N GLY A 727 0.45 -47.78 -8.76
CA GLY A 727 0.05 -47.05 -9.97
C GLY A 727 -1.42 -47.23 -10.34
N THR A 728 -2.24 -47.77 -9.43
CA THR A 728 -3.67 -48.00 -9.64
C THR A 728 -4.54 -47.08 -8.80
N ILE A 729 -5.76 -46.87 -9.27
CA ILE A 729 -6.85 -46.34 -8.44
C ILE A 729 -7.82 -47.49 -8.16
N ARG A 730 -8.22 -47.67 -6.91
CA ARG A 730 -9.29 -48.60 -6.54
C ARG A 730 -10.53 -47.85 -6.14
N LEU A 731 -11.69 -48.41 -6.52
CA LEU A 731 -12.99 -47.97 -6.04
C LEU A 731 -13.53 -48.99 -5.05
N TRP A 732 -14.21 -48.49 -4.03
CA TRP A 732 -14.81 -49.28 -2.97
C TRP A 732 -16.22 -48.81 -2.69
N ASP A 733 -17.07 -49.75 -2.32
CA ASP A 733 -18.42 -49.49 -1.84
C ASP A 733 -18.36 -49.15 -0.35
N ALA A 734 -18.88 -47.97 0.03
CA ALA A 734 -18.67 -47.42 1.38
C ALA A 734 -19.44 -48.16 2.49
N ASP A 735 -20.46 -48.94 2.13
CA ASP A 735 -21.35 -49.63 3.08
C ASP A 735 -20.94 -51.11 3.25
N THR A 736 -20.65 -51.80 2.13
CA THR A 736 -20.20 -53.20 2.13
C THR A 736 -18.69 -53.36 2.29
N ARG A 737 -17.91 -52.28 2.09
CA ARG A 737 -16.44 -52.23 2.13
C ARG A 737 -15.77 -53.16 1.10
N GLN A 738 -16.49 -53.57 0.06
CA GLN A 738 -15.98 -54.41 -1.02
C GLN A 738 -15.43 -53.56 -2.18
N PRO A 739 -14.41 -54.06 -2.92
CA PRO A 739 -13.92 -53.38 -4.11
C PRO A 739 -14.96 -53.41 -5.24
N ILE A 740 -15.19 -52.25 -5.88
CA ILE A 740 -16.10 -52.10 -7.02
C ILE A 740 -15.35 -52.49 -8.30
N GLY A 741 -15.21 -53.81 -8.50
CA GLY A 741 -14.56 -54.40 -9.67
C GLY A 741 -13.04 -54.22 -9.72
N GLU A 742 -12.47 -54.52 -10.90
CA GLU A 742 -11.02 -54.43 -11.15
C GLU A 742 -10.45 -53.01 -10.95
N PRO A 743 -9.15 -52.89 -10.56
CA PRO A 743 -8.46 -51.62 -10.44
C PRO A 743 -8.42 -50.81 -11.74
N MET A 744 -8.46 -49.50 -11.60
CA MET A 744 -8.34 -48.55 -12.70
C MET A 744 -6.85 -48.32 -12.98
N THR A 745 -6.39 -48.80 -14.13
CA THR A 745 -4.97 -48.79 -14.53
C THR A 745 -4.72 -47.78 -15.64
N GLY A 746 -3.55 -47.14 -15.62
CA GLY A 746 -3.14 -46.22 -16.67
C GLY A 746 -2.01 -45.28 -16.30
N HIS A 747 -1.88 -44.86 -15.04
CA HIS A 747 -0.65 -44.22 -14.57
C HIS A 747 0.53 -45.20 -14.71
N ARG A 748 1.72 -44.67 -15.00
CA ARG A 748 2.95 -45.46 -15.19
C ARG A 748 3.77 -45.63 -13.90
N ASP A 749 3.40 -44.88 -12.87
CA ASP A 749 4.05 -44.81 -11.58
C ASP A 749 2.97 -44.53 -10.51
N ALA A 750 3.35 -44.37 -9.25
CA ALA A 750 2.45 -44.18 -8.11
C ALA A 750 1.37 -43.11 -8.35
N VAL A 751 0.15 -43.39 -7.85
CA VAL A 751 -0.95 -42.41 -7.80
C VAL A 751 -0.91 -41.72 -6.45
N VAL A 752 -0.49 -40.46 -6.46
CA VAL A 752 -0.17 -39.68 -5.26
C VAL A 752 -1.41 -38.96 -4.71
N SER A 753 -2.32 -38.55 -5.59
CA SER A 753 -3.54 -37.80 -5.22
C SER A 753 -4.74 -38.28 -6.03
N VAL A 754 -5.90 -38.43 -5.40
CA VAL A 754 -7.21 -38.69 -6.06
C VAL A 754 -8.29 -37.73 -5.54
N ALA A 755 -9.16 -37.26 -6.44
CA ALA A 755 -10.28 -36.40 -6.09
C ALA A 755 -11.51 -36.71 -6.95
N PHE A 756 -12.69 -36.80 -6.35
CA PHE A 756 -13.95 -36.82 -7.09
C PHE A 756 -14.34 -35.41 -7.56
N ALA A 757 -14.96 -35.32 -8.74
CA ALA A 757 -15.68 -34.12 -9.14
C ALA A 757 -16.95 -33.93 -8.27
N PRO A 758 -17.41 -32.69 -8.03
CA PRO A 758 -18.62 -32.42 -7.23
C PRO A 758 -19.90 -33.09 -7.75
N ASP A 759 -19.96 -33.42 -9.04
CA ASP A 759 -21.07 -34.16 -9.65
C ASP A 759 -21.02 -35.68 -9.40
N GLY A 760 -19.91 -36.20 -8.86
CA GLY A 760 -19.64 -37.62 -8.65
C GLY A 760 -19.41 -38.43 -9.93
N ARG A 761 -19.39 -37.80 -11.12
CA ARG A 761 -19.33 -38.48 -12.43
C ARG A 761 -17.92 -38.60 -12.98
N ARG A 762 -16.94 -37.96 -12.33
CA ARG A 762 -15.53 -37.99 -12.69
C ARG A 762 -14.65 -38.15 -11.46
N ILE A 763 -13.49 -38.78 -11.67
CA ILE A 763 -12.35 -38.76 -10.73
C ILE A 763 -11.18 -38.13 -11.46
N ALA A 764 -10.45 -37.24 -10.79
CA ALA A 764 -9.13 -36.79 -11.18
C ALA A 764 -8.08 -37.51 -10.34
N SER A 765 -6.94 -37.82 -10.95
CA SER A 765 -5.78 -38.37 -10.26
C SER A 765 -4.48 -37.71 -10.72
N GLY A 766 -3.59 -37.43 -9.78
CA GLY A 766 -2.21 -37.01 -10.03
C GLY A 766 -1.25 -38.15 -9.72
N GLY A 767 -0.23 -38.33 -10.56
CA GLY A 767 0.77 -39.38 -10.38
C GLY A 767 2.22 -38.90 -10.40
N SER A 768 3.11 -39.73 -9.86
CA SER A 768 4.56 -39.59 -9.97
C SER A 768 5.07 -39.63 -11.42
N ASP A 769 4.25 -40.13 -12.35
CA ASP A 769 4.50 -40.08 -13.80
C ASP A 769 4.35 -38.67 -14.43
N GLY A 770 4.10 -37.64 -13.61
CA GLY A 770 3.98 -36.24 -14.03
C GLY A 770 2.69 -35.92 -14.79
N THR A 771 1.72 -36.85 -14.80
CA THR A 771 0.45 -36.67 -15.51
C THR A 771 -0.73 -36.52 -14.56
N ILE A 772 -1.77 -35.86 -15.05
CA ILE A 772 -3.10 -35.87 -14.46
C ILE A 772 -4.00 -36.73 -15.36
N ARG A 773 -4.86 -37.55 -14.77
CA ARG A 773 -5.83 -38.36 -15.51
C ARG A 773 -7.24 -38.14 -15.00
N LEU A 774 -8.18 -38.11 -15.94
CA LEU A 774 -9.61 -38.15 -15.66
C LEU A 774 -10.16 -39.55 -15.88
N TRP A 775 -11.14 -39.93 -15.08
CA TRP A 775 -11.74 -41.26 -15.11
C TRP A 775 -13.25 -41.20 -14.91
N ASN A 776 -13.96 -42.13 -15.54
CA ASN A 776 -15.38 -42.37 -15.28
C ASN A 776 -15.51 -43.44 -14.19
N PRO A 777 -16.14 -43.16 -13.04
CA PRO A 777 -16.20 -44.09 -11.91
C PRO A 777 -17.22 -45.24 -12.09
N ASP A 778 -18.12 -45.15 -13.08
CA ASP A 778 -19.09 -46.22 -13.39
C ASP A 778 -18.49 -47.24 -14.38
N THR A 779 -17.80 -46.76 -15.42
CA THR A 779 -17.15 -47.64 -16.42
C THR A 779 -15.75 -48.06 -16.00
N ARG A 780 -15.13 -47.35 -15.03
CA ARG A 780 -13.74 -47.52 -14.57
C ARG A 780 -12.70 -47.37 -15.68
N GLN A 781 -13.03 -46.57 -16.70
CA GLN A 781 -12.16 -46.26 -17.84
C GLN A 781 -11.65 -44.80 -17.78
N PRO A 782 -10.45 -44.51 -18.32
CA PRO A 782 -9.95 -43.15 -18.45
C PRO A 782 -10.78 -42.34 -19.45
N ILE A 783 -10.96 -41.05 -19.16
CA ILE A 783 -11.67 -40.09 -20.02
C ILE A 783 -10.64 -39.40 -20.91
N GLY A 784 -10.32 -40.07 -22.02
CA GLY A 784 -9.37 -39.59 -23.02
C GLY A 784 -7.90 -39.67 -22.59
N GLU A 785 -7.04 -39.01 -23.36
CA GLU A 785 -5.60 -38.93 -23.11
C GLU A 785 -5.24 -38.20 -21.80
N PRO A 786 -4.07 -38.51 -21.20
CA PRO A 786 -3.57 -37.85 -20.00
C PRO A 786 -3.31 -36.36 -20.23
N MET A 787 -3.54 -35.59 -19.19
CA MET A 787 -3.22 -34.17 -19.13
C MET A 787 -1.74 -34.02 -18.75
N THR A 788 -0.96 -33.43 -19.65
CA THR A 788 0.49 -33.28 -19.52
C THR A 788 0.89 -31.82 -19.46
N GLY A 789 1.94 -31.51 -18.69
CA GLY A 789 2.47 -30.14 -18.57
C GLY A 789 3.40 -29.97 -17.38
N HIS A 790 3.15 -30.65 -16.27
CA HIS A 790 4.11 -30.73 -15.17
C HIS A 790 5.40 -31.43 -15.61
N GLN A 791 6.54 -30.97 -15.09
CA GLN A 791 7.87 -31.52 -15.37
C GLN A 791 8.41 -32.42 -14.23
N GLY A 792 7.60 -32.64 -13.21
CA GLY A 792 7.86 -33.55 -12.09
C GLY A 792 6.56 -34.19 -11.61
N GLU A 793 6.64 -35.01 -10.56
CA GLU A 793 5.49 -35.64 -9.90
C GLU A 793 4.37 -34.64 -9.60
N VAL A 794 3.12 -35.04 -9.86
CA VAL A 794 1.93 -34.27 -9.50
C VAL A 794 1.51 -34.64 -8.07
N THR A 795 1.81 -33.75 -7.12
CA THR A 795 1.66 -34.01 -5.68
C THR A 795 0.23 -33.81 -5.18
N THR A 796 -0.59 -32.98 -5.84
CA THR A 796 -2.01 -32.84 -5.52
C THR A 796 -2.85 -32.59 -6.77
N VAL A 797 -4.11 -33.04 -6.73
CA VAL A 797 -5.17 -32.66 -7.68
C VAL A 797 -6.46 -32.39 -6.93
N ALA A 798 -7.17 -31.33 -7.32
CA ALA A 798 -8.50 -31.01 -6.77
C ALA A 798 -9.41 -30.43 -7.86
N PHE A 799 -10.71 -30.72 -7.78
CA PHE A 799 -11.72 -30.01 -8.57
C PHE A 799 -12.14 -28.72 -7.87
N ALA A 800 -12.43 -27.69 -8.66
CA ALA A 800 -13.18 -26.54 -8.17
C ALA A 800 -14.62 -26.96 -7.78
N PRO A 801 -15.27 -26.28 -6.81
CA PRO A 801 -16.64 -26.63 -6.37
C PRO A 801 -17.71 -26.56 -7.47
N ASP A 802 -17.47 -25.80 -8.53
CA ASP A 802 -18.31 -25.72 -9.73
C ASP A 802 -18.14 -26.91 -10.70
N GLY A 803 -17.11 -27.74 -10.49
CA GLY A 803 -16.72 -28.83 -11.38
C GLY A 803 -16.15 -28.41 -12.74
N GLN A 804 -15.94 -27.10 -12.96
CA GLN A 804 -15.52 -26.53 -14.26
C GLN A 804 -14.01 -26.36 -14.38
N ARG A 805 -13.25 -26.52 -13.29
CA ARG A 805 -11.78 -26.46 -13.27
C ARG A 805 -11.17 -27.55 -12.40
N ILE A 806 -9.96 -27.93 -12.75
CA ILE A 806 -9.05 -28.73 -11.92
C ILE A 806 -7.86 -27.84 -11.57
N VAL A 807 -7.38 -27.91 -10.34
CA VAL A 807 -6.08 -27.39 -9.92
C VAL A 807 -5.13 -28.55 -9.61
N SER A 808 -3.86 -28.38 -9.93
CA SER A 808 -2.79 -29.32 -9.56
C SER A 808 -1.53 -28.59 -9.13
N SER A 809 -0.75 -29.23 -8.25
CA SER A 809 0.62 -28.83 -7.93
C SER A 809 1.58 -29.96 -8.28
N GLY A 810 2.85 -29.64 -8.54
CA GLY A 810 3.88 -30.64 -8.77
C GLY A 810 5.25 -30.28 -8.21
N LEU A 811 6.13 -31.28 -8.18
CA LEU A 811 7.53 -31.12 -7.77
C LEU A 811 8.38 -30.29 -8.75
N ASP A 812 7.77 -29.81 -9.85
CA ASP A 812 8.34 -28.76 -10.70
C ASP A 812 8.18 -27.34 -10.12
N GLY A 813 7.55 -27.23 -8.94
CA GLY A 813 7.36 -25.97 -8.23
C GLY A 813 6.22 -25.10 -8.77
N THR A 814 5.38 -25.63 -9.67
CA THR A 814 4.28 -24.87 -10.30
C THR A 814 2.91 -25.30 -9.79
N ILE A 815 1.96 -24.36 -9.79
CA ILE A 815 0.53 -24.66 -9.71
C ILE A 815 -0.10 -24.46 -11.10
N ARG A 816 -0.94 -25.40 -11.53
CA ARG A 816 -1.60 -25.36 -12.85
C ARG A 816 -3.10 -25.48 -12.73
N LEU A 817 -3.81 -24.66 -13.50
CA LEU A 817 -5.25 -24.74 -13.70
C LEU A 817 -5.54 -25.47 -15.01
N TRP A 818 -6.62 -26.25 -15.04
CA TRP A 818 -7.03 -27.02 -16.20
C TRP A 818 -8.54 -26.99 -16.40
N ASP A 819 -8.94 -27.05 -17.66
CA ASP A 819 -10.32 -27.28 -18.08
C ASP A 819 -10.56 -28.80 -18.18
N PRO A 820 -11.54 -29.37 -17.46
CA PRO A 820 -11.76 -30.82 -17.39
C PRO A 820 -12.53 -31.39 -18.59
N GLU A 821 -13.13 -30.56 -19.45
CA GLU A 821 -13.80 -30.99 -20.69
C GLU A 821 -12.79 -31.07 -21.84
N THR A 822 -12.01 -29.99 -22.03
CA THR A 822 -11.00 -29.90 -23.09
C THR A 822 -9.69 -30.59 -22.71
N ARG A 823 -9.44 -30.80 -21.41
CA ARG A 823 -8.21 -31.38 -20.83
C ARG A 823 -6.95 -30.58 -21.19
N GLN A 824 -7.10 -29.26 -21.29
CA GLN A 824 -6.02 -28.30 -21.59
C GLN A 824 -5.74 -27.40 -20.37
N PRO A 825 -4.51 -26.86 -20.23
CA PRO A 825 -4.20 -25.87 -19.21
C PRO A 825 -4.94 -24.55 -19.46
N VAL A 826 -5.31 -23.85 -18.38
CA VAL A 826 -6.04 -22.58 -18.40
C VAL A 826 -5.12 -21.48 -17.88
N GLY A 827 -4.48 -20.76 -18.81
CA GLY A 827 -3.50 -19.72 -18.51
C GLY A 827 -2.07 -20.27 -18.35
N GLU A 828 -1.16 -19.38 -17.96
CA GLU A 828 0.21 -19.76 -17.59
C GLU A 828 0.25 -20.40 -16.19
N PRO A 829 1.26 -21.23 -15.89
CA PRO A 829 1.48 -21.75 -14.54
C PRO A 829 1.70 -20.61 -13.53
N LEU A 830 1.19 -20.82 -12.32
CA LEU A 830 1.39 -19.97 -11.15
C LEU A 830 2.63 -20.41 -10.36
#